data_AF-A0ABD4PLG2-F1
#
_entry.id   AF-A0ABD4PLG2-F1
#
_cell.length_a   1.000
_cell.length_b   1.000
_cell.length_c   1.000
_cell.angle_alpha   90.00
_cell.angle_beta   90.00
_cell.angle_gamma   90.00
#
_symmetry.space_group_name_H-M   'P 1'
#
loop_
_entity.id
_entity.type
_entity.pdbx_description
1 polymer ?
#
loop_
_entity_poly.entity_id
_entity_poly.type
_entity_poly.pdbx_seq_one_letter_code
_entity_poly.pdbx_strand_id
1 'polypeptide(L)'
;MKRIALIVAIALSTSLVGNLSVQASEVNLDQKDTVITEKKDDTDEGAAKEKDSKSLENNQDDISKEEIDINKDKNLYDKFETESSSNGIMLFAVQNVSNENIISDTKVTQKIAEEWAKSKGATDEFIGLASLYWKYAKDHGGANPAVAYAQSAKETGYGNFGGVIDATYHNPCGLKTRQGGDDNDPNAHFRFENWNQGVQAHLDHLALYAGANGYPRKDTYDPRHFEGICGKAKTVEELGGAWAPSASYGLEVLNLYDEMLVKASEIKDGWVQENNNWYYYENEQKVTGLKDIDGYTYYFDKDGVRQSGFIDINKNRYYFDENGKMHKGWKDIGDKSYYLDVNTGEMATGLRVLGGKTFYFNNDGVMSKGFTEIEGKTYYFNDLGRMHKGWLDIGDKSYYLDINTGEMATGLRVLGGKTFYFNNDGVMSKGFTEIEGKTYYFNDLGRMHKGWLDIEDKSYYLDVNTGEMATGFKVLGGKTFYFTNDGVMSKGIVEIEEEVYYFNDLGRMETGWIDLDNNKYYFDENGKAHKGFLELEGKKYYFNEKGIMQTGIVIVDGKTYYFNSAGEAITKGWFENDGKKYYLNEDGTLKVGLNNIDGDLYYFDTDGEMLSGWIDVDSKRYYFNENGKMHKGWKDIGDKSYYLDVNTGEMATGFKVLGGKTFYFTNDGVMSKGFVDIEGSTYYFNDLGRMEIGWLTLGVEKYYFNEDGKMQKGWSTIGNDKYYFNEDGRMHRGWKDICSKSYYLDINTGIMATGFRELGGQTFYFTNEGIMSKGWTEVKGDKYYFNDFGRMQKGWQRIEGKEYYFYPESGIMAKSTIIDGREIDENGVAKDLTKKLIVVDPGHNYGGDYGAESTIDGVTYKETELDMFIAVKLKNELEKQGYNVVLTRQIFERPMDDLNTSIAKRVDLANNLNAAAFISIHHDSSTSIMAKGATSFYSSWKSGLDNTDIVPGKDPNGYDWYDLSVDLTPTKEALVGKDLAKTIVDNLSSDVNYSNRKEHDRNLGVVKRTNMPSVLVECGFITNPEEAKKAADPNNQQKIAESIAKSVKQVIG
;
A
#
# COMPACT_ATOMS: atom_id res chain seq x y z
N MET A 1 -15.18 28.53 5.61
CA MET A 1 -14.02 28.69 4.68
C MET A 1 -12.90 29.46 5.37
N LYS A 2 -11.66 28.97 5.29
CA LYS A 2 -10.45 29.80 5.19
C LYS A 2 -9.57 29.23 4.08
N ARG A 3 -8.86 30.14 3.40
CA ARG A 3 -7.92 29.96 2.28
C ARG A 3 -6.72 29.06 2.66
N ILE A 4 -5.92 28.45 1.76
CA ILE A 4 -5.87 28.52 0.28
C ILE A 4 -5.30 27.21 -0.33
N ALA A 5 -5.34 27.08 -1.66
CA ALA A 5 -4.99 25.89 -2.45
C ALA A 5 -3.48 25.61 -2.65
N LEU A 6 -3.19 24.41 -3.19
CA LEU A 6 -2.15 24.20 -4.20
C LEU A 6 -2.68 23.25 -5.30
N ILE A 7 -2.05 23.27 -6.48
CA ILE A 7 -2.47 22.63 -7.76
C ILE A 7 -1.51 21.42 -7.98
N VAL A 8 -1.82 20.25 -8.58
CA VAL A 8 -2.35 19.92 -9.94
C VAL A 8 -2.75 18.43 -9.99
N ALA A 9 -3.87 18.07 -10.66
CA ALA A 9 -4.01 16.85 -11.51
C ALA A 9 -5.43 16.65 -12.11
N ILE A 10 -5.48 16.29 -13.41
CA ILE A 10 -6.44 15.37 -14.10
C ILE A 10 -7.95 15.50 -13.81
N ALA A 11 -8.74 15.93 -14.81
CA ALA A 11 -9.88 15.16 -15.39
C ALA A 11 -10.78 15.95 -16.39
N LEU A 12 -11.10 15.25 -17.48
CA LEU A 12 -12.22 15.38 -18.44
C LEU A 12 -13.39 16.34 -18.15
N SER A 13 -13.80 17.12 -19.17
CA SER A 13 -15.01 16.82 -19.97
C SER A 13 -15.35 17.93 -20.99
N THR A 14 -16.11 17.59 -22.03
CA THR A 14 -16.93 18.53 -22.82
C THR A 14 -18.01 17.75 -23.57
N SER A 15 -19.15 18.37 -23.84
CA SER A 15 -20.36 17.74 -24.37
C SER A 15 -20.68 18.20 -25.80
N LEU A 16 -21.60 17.50 -26.47
CA LEU A 16 -22.45 18.09 -27.51
C LEU A 16 -23.80 17.35 -27.58
N VAL A 17 -24.82 17.97 -28.17
CA VAL A 17 -26.23 17.54 -28.15
C VAL A 17 -26.80 17.53 -29.57
N GLY A 18 -27.69 16.58 -29.88
CA GLY A 18 -28.46 16.56 -31.13
C GLY A 18 -29.57 15.50 -31.11
N ASN A 19 -30.84 15.94 -31.14
CA ASN A 19 -32.02 15.08 -31.15
C ASN A 19 -32.46 14.69 -32.57
N LEU A 20 -33.05 13.50 -32.72
CA LEU A 20 -34.35 13.27 -33.38
C LEU A 20 -34.84 11.83 -33.11
N SER A 21 -36.13 11.56 -33.39
CA SER A 21 -36.84 10.36 -32.94
C SER A 21 -37.75 9.76 -34.02
N VAL A 22 -38.16 8.48 -33.85
CA VAL A 22 -39.54 7.92 -34.03
C VAL A 22 -39.54 6.38 -34.22
N GLN A 23 -40.22 5.71 -33.28
CA GLN A 23 -41.00 4.45 -33.30
C GLN A 23 -40.69 3.23 -34.21
N ALA A 24 -40.90 2.03 -33.60
CA ALA A 24 -41.77 0.92 -34.05
C ALA A 24 -41.14 -0.49 -34.31
N SER A 25 -41.50 -1.42 -33.40
CA SER A 25 -41.91 -2.84 -33.60
C SER A 25 -41.11 -3.84 -34.45
N GLU A 26 -40.75 -4.95 -33.79
CA GLU A 26 -40.86 -6.36 -34.20
C GLU A 26 -40.38 -6.84 -35.60
N VAL A 27 -39.49 -7.83 -35.63
CA VAL A 27 -39.81 -9.26 -35.87
C VAL A 27 -38.54 -10.12 -35.72
N ASN A 28 -38.71 -11.38 -35.32
CA ASN A 28 -37.65 -12.40 -35.16
C ASN A 28 -37.66 -13.35 -36.38
N LEU A 29 -36.50 -13.81 -36.90
CA LEU A 29 -36.29 -15.18 -37.43
C LEU A 29 -34.87 -15.45 -38.02
N ASP A 30 -34.36 -16.63 -37.62
CA ASP A 30 -33.53 -17.60 -38.35
C ASP A 30 -32.06 -17.38 -38.80
N GLN A 31 -31.40 -18.53 -38.91
CA GLN A 31 -29.98 -18.80 -39.18
C GLN A 31 -29.76 -19.23 -40.64
N LYS A 32 -28.55 -19.01 -41.21
CA LYS A 32 -27.55 -20.10 -41.47
C LYS A 32 -26.37 -19.75 -42.39
N ASP A 33 -25.18 -20.18 -41.95
CA ASP A 33 -24.11 -20.95 -42.63
C ASP A 33 -23.48 -20.54 -43.99
N THR A 34 -22.22 -21.02 -44.17
CA THR A 34 -21.34 -21.01 -45.39
C THR A 34 -20.51 -19.72 -45.58
N VAL A 35 -19.26 -19.53 -45.14
CA VAL A 35 -18.00 -20.34 -45.06
C VAL A 35 -17.29 -20.58 -46.41
N ILE A 36 -15.94 -20.45 -46.42
CA ILE A 36 -14.91 -20.89 -47.41
C ILE A 36 -14.34 -19.86 -48.43
N THR A 37 -13.19 -19.24 -48.05
CA THR A 37 -11.91 -18.97 -48.78
C THR A 37 -11.89 -18.22 -50.14
N GLU A 38 -10.76 -17.76 -50.76
CA GLU A 38 -9.30 -17.92 -50.53
C GLU A 38 -8.42 -16.81 -51.20
N LYS A 39 -7.09 -16.83 -50.89
CA LYS A 39 -5.89 -16.29 -51.60
C LYS A 39 -5.41 -14.84 -51.33
N LYS A 40 -4.11 -14.50 -51.13
CA LYS A 40 -2.74 -15.05 -51.47
C LYS A 40 -2.26 -14.80 -52.94
N ASP A 41 -1.00 -14.54 -53.36
CA ASP A 41 0.37 -14.44 -52.76
C ASP A 41 1.36 -13.69 -53.70
N ASP A 42 2.58 -13.24 -53.33
CA ASP A 42 3.19 -12.95 -51.99
C ASP A 42 3.94 -11.58 -52.03
N THR A 43 5.24 -11.29 -52.25
CA THR A 43 6.59 -11.95 -52.37
C THR A 43 7.68 -10.82 -52.44
N ASP A 44 8.99 -10.92 -52.13
CA ASP A 44 9.80 -11.67 -51.15
C ASP A 44 11.29 -11.16 -51.18
N GLU A 45 12.19 -11.78 -50.40
CA GLU A 45 13.68 -11.67 -50.31
C GLU A 45 14.31 -10.42 -49.60
N GLY A 46 15.26 -10.56 -48.66
CA GLY A 46 15.71 -11.78 -47.96
C GLY A 46 16.99 -11.64 -47.10
N ALA A 47 17.14 -12.55 -46.12
CA ALA A 47 18.38 -13.03 -45.46
C ALA A 47 19.26 -12.08 -44.59
N ALA A 48 19.97 -12.52 -43.52
CA ALA A 48 19.86 -13.72 -42.66
C ALA A 48 20.77 -13.65 -41.39
N LYS A 49 20.60 -14.64 -40.49
CA LYS A 49 21.56 -15.28 -39.54
C LYS A 49 21.75 -14.83 -38.06
N GLU A 50 21.34 -15.78 -37.20
CA GLU A 50 22.10 -16.47 -36.12
C GLU A 50 22.67 -15.72 -34.87
N LYS A 51 22.05 -16.06 -33.72
CA LYS A 51 22.64 -16.74 -32.52
C LYS A 51 23.21 -16.01 -31.29
N ASP A 52 22.82 -16.59 -30.16
CA ASP A 52 23.60 -17.00 -28.97
C ASP A 52 24.24 -15.99 -27.99
N SER A 53 23.52 -15.84 -26.86
CA SER A 53 23.97 -16.29 -25.52
C SER A 53 24.70 -15.32 -24.58
N LYS A 54 24.78 -15.78 -23.31
CA LYS A 54 25.59 -15.33 -22.15
C LYS A 54 25.07 -14.14 -21.30
N SER A 55 25.25 -14.12 -19.98
CA SER A 55 25.63 -15.19 -19.01
C SER A 55 25.68 -14.71 -17.55
N LEU A 56 25.29 -15.57 -16.58
CA LEU A 56 25.93 -15.77 -15.24
C LEU A 56 25.95 -14.52 -14.29
N GLU A 57 26.26 -14.52 -12.99
CA GLU A 57 26.52 -15.49 -11.88
C GLU A 57 26.42 -14.71 -10.54
N ASN A 58 26.36 -15.24 -9.30
CA ASN A 58 26.11 -16.58 -8.68
C ASN A 58 25.40 -16.28 -7.30
N ASN A 59 25.11 -17.12 -6.29
CA ASN A 59 25.84 -18.07 -5.43
C ASN A 59 24.92 -18.30 -4.18
N GLN A 60 24.98 -19.31 -3.29
CA GLN A 60 25.61 -20.65 -3.25
C GLN A 60 24.99 -21.47 -2.07
N ASP A 61 25.55 -22.66 -1.81
CA ASP A 61 25.51 -23.49 -0.58
C ASP A 61 24.27 -24.40 -0.34
N ASP A 62 24.43 -25.71 -0.03
CA ASP A 62 25.59 -26.60 -0.26
C ASP A 62 25.15 -28.09 -0.36
N ILE A 63 26.04 -28.99 -0.78
CA ILE A 63 25.76 -30.41 -1.07
C ILE A 63 26.62 -31.33 -0.18
N SER A 64 26.06 -32.47 0.23
CA SER A 64 26.89 -33.67 0.44
C SER A 64 26.24 -34.95 -0.13
N LYS A 65 27.07 -35.71 -0.85
CA LYS A 65 26.94 -37.13 -1.18
C LYS A 65 28.22 -37.79 -0.66
N GLU A 66 28.16 -39.08 -0.34
CA GLU A 66 29.21 -39.99 -0.82
C GLU A 66 28.67 -41.43 -0.93
N GLU A 67 29.39 -42.26 -1.69
CA GLU A 67 29.05 -43.64 -2.04
C GLU A 67 30.22 -44.57 -1.66
N ILE A 68 30.10 -45.86 -2.04
CA ILE A 68 31.16 -46.83 -2.36
C ILE A 68 31.37 -48.03 -1.40
N ASP A 69 31.43 -49.18 -2.09
CA ASP A 69 31.64 -50.60 -1.74
C ASP A 69 33.06 -50.95 -1.19
N ILE A 70 33.27 -52.20 -0.74
CA ILE A 70 34.36 -53.14 -1.16
C ILE A 70 34.64 -54.27 -0.14
N ASN A 71 34.34 -55.53 -0.53
CA ASN A 71 35.15 -56.78 -0.44
C ASN A 71 34.23 -58.04 -0.41
N LYS A 72 34.31 -59.12 -1.22
CA LYS A 72 35.30 -59.84 -2.08
C LYS A 72 36.18 -60.93 -1.43
N ASP A 73 35.85 -62.19 -1.73
CA ASP A 73 36.74 -63.31 -2.22
C ASP A 73 35.95 -64.66 -2.26
N LYS A 74 36.25 -65.72 -3.03
CA LYS A 74 37.02 -65.92 -4.31
C LYS A 74 36.75 -67.35 -4.89
N ASN A 75 37.05 -67.57 -6.18
CA ASN A 75 37.24 -68.87 -6.93
C ASN A 75 36.00 -69.79 -7.10
N LEU A 76 35.65 -70.50 -8.21
CA LEU A 76 36.18 -70.91 -9.55
C LEU A 76 36.68 -72.39 -9.76
N TYR A 77 35.84 -73.19 -10.46
CA TYR A 77 36.09 -74.34 -11.39
C TYR A 77 36.91 -75.59 -10.91
N ASP A 78 36.75 -76.82 -11.45
CA ASP A 78 36.13 -77.35 -12.70
C ASP A 78 35.65 -78.83 -12.57
N LYS A 79 34.60 -79.25 -13.33
CA LYS A 79 34.19 -80.64 -13.74
C LYS A 79 33.84 -81.74 -12.70
N PHE A 80 33.12 -82.84 -13.03
CA PHE A 80 32.66 -83.42 -14.31
C PHE A 80 31.24 -84.08 -14.22
N GLU A 81 30.61 -84.34 -15.38
CA GLU A 81 29.29 -84.97 -15.65
C GLU A 81 29.28 -86.53 -15.54
N THR A 82 28.23 -87.36 -15.71
CA THR A 82 26.90 -87.29 -16.43
C THR A 82 25.86 -88.33 -15.87
N GLU A 83 24.73 -88.61 -16.55
CA GLU A 83 23.58 -89.43 -16.07
C GLU A 83 23.41 -90.87 -16.66
N SER A 84 22.49 -91.64 -16.06
CA SER A 84 21.54 -92.62 -16.65
C SER A 84 21.85 -94.15 -16.63
N SER A 85 20.80 -94.95 -16.87
CA SER A 85 20.56 -96.32 -16.36
C SER A 85 20.60 -97.45 -17.41
N SER A 86 20.68 -98.72 -16.97
CA SER A 86 20.25 -99.89 -17.76
C SER A 86 19.95 -101.13 -16.88
N ASN A 87 19.32 -102.16 -17.47
CA ASN A 87 18.79 -103.35 -16.79
C ASN A 87 19.71 -104.60 -16.86
N GLY A 88 19.95 -105.23 -15.71
CA GLY A 88 19.66 -106.66 -15.52
C GLY A 88 20.73 -107.74 -15.79
N ILE A 89 20.32 -108.97 -15.45
CA ILE A 89 20.96 -110.30 -15.61
C ILE A 89 21.97 -110.74 -14.53
N MET A 90 21.48 -111.69 -13.72
CA MET A 90 22.17 -112.57 -12.78
C MET A 90 23.40 -113.32 -13.34
N LEU A 91 24.40 -113.63 -12.50
CA LEU A 91 24.78 -115.03 -12.24
C LEU A 91 25.60 -115.28 -10.94
N PHE A 92 25.04 -116.13 -10.07
CA PHE A 92 25.63 -117.05 -9.07
C PHE A 92 27.05 -116.90 -8.47
N ALA A 93 27.08 -117.02 -7.13
CA ALA A 93 28.11 -117.66 -6.28
C ALA A 93 29.49 -116.94 -6.16
N VAL A 94 30.27 -117.11 -5.08
CA VAL A 94 30.21 -118.05 -3.93
C VAL A 94 30.22 -117.24 -2.61
N GLN A 95 29.67 -117.79 -1.51
CA GLN A 95 29.86 -117.21 -0.17
C GLN A 95 31.34 -117.21 0.23
N ASN A 96 31.87 -116.04 0.60
CA ASN A 96 32.95 -116.02 1.59
C ASN A 96 32.31 -116.42 2.93
N VAL A 97 32.73 -117.55 3.51
CA VAL A 97 32.38 -117.89 4.89
C VAL A 97 32.98 -116.79 5.77
N SER A 98 32.12 -115.95 6.35
CA SER A 98 32.56 -114.89 7.25
C SER A 98 32.86 -115.50 8.60
N ASN A 99 34.14 -115.55 9.00
CA ASN A 99 34.55 -116.05 10.30
C ASN A 99 33.86 -115.25 11.42
N GLU A 100 32.84 -115.87 12.01
CA GLU A 100 31.94 -115.24 12.99
C GLU A 100 32.63 -115.06 14.34
N ASN A 101 32.23 -114.04 15.11
CA ASN A 101 32.67 -113.91 16.50
C ASN A 101 31.86 -114.85 17.40
N ILE A 102 32.50 -115.53 18.34
CA ILE A 102 31.81 -116.38 19.33
C ILE A 102 30.82 -115.55 20.17
N ILE A 103 31.15 -114.28 20.42
CA ILE A 103 30.21 -113.27 20.95
C ILE A 103 29.64 -112.48 19.77
N SER A 104 28.43 -112.83 19.34
CA SER A 104 27.71 -112.17 18.25
C SER A 104 26.20 -112.39 18.38
N ASP A 105 25.41 -111.44 17.89
CA ASP A 105 23.99 -111.67 17.62
C ASP A 105 23.84 -112.60 16.41
N THR A 106 22.71 -113.33 16.34
CA THR A 106 22.43 -114.24 15.22
C THR A 106 21.08 -113.97 14.57
N LYS A 107 21.01 -114.19 13.26
CA LYS A 107 19.75 -114.18 12.47
C LYS A 107 18.98 -115.49 12.58
N VAL A 108 19.61 -116.54 13.10
CA VAL A 108 18.93 -117.81 13.36
C VAL A 108 18.02 -117.64 14.58
N THR A 109 16.73 -117.89 14.43
CA THR A 109 15.81 -117.96 15.58
C THR A 109 15.82 -119.36 16.18
N GLN A 110 15.40 -119.52 17.43
CA GLN A 110 15.19 -120.82 18.06
C GLN A 110 14.38 -121.77 17.15
N LYS A 111 13.30 -121.28 16.52
CA LYS A 111 12.45 -122.05 15.60
C LYS A 111 13.25 -122.58 14.40
N ILE A 112 14.09 -121.73 13.79
CA ILE A 112 14.93 -122.10 12.63
C ILE A 112 15.98 -123.14 13.05
N ALA A 113 16.58 -122.98 14.24
CA ALA A 113 17.54 -123.95 14.78
C ALA A 113 16.89 -125.31 15.08
N GLU A 114 15.71 -125.32 15.70
CA GLU A 114 14.92 -126.54 15.89
C GLU A 114 14.55 -127.20 14.55
N GLU A 115 14.11 -126.42 13.55
CA GLU A 115 13.73 -126.92 12.24
C GLU A 115 14.93 -127.40 11.41
N TRP A 116 16.11 -126.79 11.57
CA TRP A 116 17.37 -127.28 11.02
C TRP A 116 17.75 -128.62 11.67
N ALA A 117 17.77 -128.70 13.01
CA ALA A 117 18.06 -129.92 13.76
C ALA A 117 17.10 -131.08 13.39
N LYS A 118 15.79 -130.79 13.30
CA LYS A 118 14.78 -131.72 12.77
C LYS A 118 15.16 -132.23 11.37
N SER A 119 15.55 -131.34 10.45
CA SER A 119 16.00 -131.73 9.09
C SER A 119 17.37 -132.42 9.03
N LYS A 120 18.11 -132.49 10.13
CA LYS A 120 19.39 -133.23 10.26
C LYS A 120 19.24 -134.59 10.95
N GLY A 121 18.04 -134.97 11.39
CA GLY A 121 17.82 -136.20 12.14
C GLY A 121 18.33 -136.13 13.59
N ALA A 122 18.29 -134.94 14.19
CA ALA A 122 18.56 -134.77 15.61
C ALA A 122 17.52 -135.49 16.49
N THR A 123 17.91 -135.83 17.72
CA THR A 123 16.96 -136.37 18.71
C THR A 123 16.02 -135.27 19.23
N ASP A 124 14.79 -135.63 19.64
CA ASP A 124 13.83 -134.67 20.21
C ASP A 124 14.39 -133.93 21.43
N GLU A 125 15.24 -134.61 22.21
CA GLU A 125 15.96 -134.03 23.34
C GLU A 125 16.94 -132.93 22.88
N PHE A 126 17.74 -133.19 21.84
CA PHE A 126 18.66 -132.21 21.26
C PHE A 126 17.92 -131.03 20.62
N ILE A 127 16.81 -131.29 19.93
CA ILE A 127 15.91 -130.27 19.39
C ILE A 127 15.42 -129.35 20.52
N GLY A 128 15.01 -129.91 21.66
CA GLY A 128 14.61 -129.16 22.85
C GLY A 128 15.69 -128.24 23.42
N LEU A 129 16.98 -128.57 23.27
CA LEU A 129 18.08 -127.73 23.79
C LEU A 129 18.18 -126.35 23.12
N ALA A 130 17.67 -126.17 21.90
CA ALA A 130 17.63 -124.85 21.25
C ALA A 130 16.91 -123.81 22.14
N SER A 131 15.83 -124.21 22.81
CA SER A 131 15.11 -123.35 23.76
C SER A 131 15.97 -122.87 24.93
N LEU A 132 16.95 -123.68 25.36
CA LEU A 132 17.87 -123.33 26.44
C LEU A 132 19.01 -122.43 25.92
N TYR A 133 19.53 -122.68 24.72
CA TYR A 133 20.58 -121.85 24.12
C TYR A 133 20.11 -120.40 23.92
N TRP A 134 18.96 -120.18 23.27
CA TRP A 134 18.43 -118.82 23.07
C TRP A 134 17.96 -118.15 24.37
N LYS A 135 17.53 -118.93 25.37
CA LYS A 135 17.15 -118.41 26.70
C LYS A 135 18.36 -117.90 27.50
N TYR A 136 19.49 -118.61 27.46
CA TYR A 136 20.63 -118.33 28.35
C TYR A 136 21.75 -117.50 27.71
N ALA A 137 21.94 -117.53 26.38
CA ALA A 137 23.05 -116.88 25.68
C ALA A 137 23.34 -115.43 26.12
N LYS A 138 22.30 -114.61 26.25
CA LYS A 138 22.43 -113.18 26.59
C LYS A 138 22.98 -112.93 28.00
N ASP A 139 22.60 -113.77 28.96
CA ASP A 139 23.03 -113.68 30.37
C ASP A 139 24.34 -114.45 30.64
N HIS A 140 24.83 -115.17 29.62
CA HIS A 140 26.07 -115.95 29.63
C HIS A 140 27.06 -115.39 28.59
N GLY A 141 27.42 -114.11 28.81
CA GLY A 141 28.46 -113.39 28.05
C GLY A 141 28.06 -112.90 26.66
N GLY A 142 26.85 -113.20 26.19
CA GLY A 142 26.42 -112.89 24.82
C GLY A 142 26.96 -113.89 23.79
N ALA A 143 27.32 -115.10 24.20
CA ALA A 143 27.79 -116.13 23.28
C ALA A 143 26.69 -116.53 22.29
N ASN A 144 27.01 -116.52 20.99
CA ASN A 144 26.04 -116.71 19.91
C ASN A 144 25.32 -118.06 20.08
N PRO A 145 23.98 -118.08 20.30
CA PRO A 145 23.26 -119.29 20.64
C PRO A 145 23.24 -120.30 19.49
N ALA A 146 23.28 -119.84 18.24
CA ALA A 146 23.28 -120.70 17.06
C ALA A 146 24.66 -121.31 16.80
N VAL A 147 25.75 -120.57 17.04
CA VAL A 147 27.11 -121.12 17.03
C VAL A 147 27.29 -122.16 18.14
N ALA A 148 26.86 -121.85 19.37
CA ALA A 148 26.94 -122.79 20.49
C ALA A 148 26.07 -124.05 20.25
N TYR A 149 24.91 -123.90 19.60
CA TYR A 149 24.06 -125.01 19.21
C TYR A 149 24.62 -125.83 18.04
N ALA A 150 25.24 -125.19 17.04
CA ALA A 150 25.98 -125.85 15.95
C ALA A 150 27.17 -126.65 16.47
N GLN A 151 27.93 -126.09 17.41
CA GLN A 151 29.02 -126.79 18.10
C GLN A 151 28.49 -127.94 18.94
N SER A 152 27.34 -127.77 19.62
CA SER A 152 26.71 -128.86 20.34
C SER A 152 26.24 -129.99 19.41
N ALA A 153 25.72 -129.66 18.23
CA ALA A 153 25.37 -130.63 17.20
C ALA A 153 26.61 -131.40 16.71
N LYS A 154 27.74 -130.71 16.55
CA LYS A 154 29.03 -131.29 16.16
C LYS A 154 29.57 -132.26 17.23
N GLU A 155 29.59 -131.85 18.49
CA GLU A 155 30.12 -132.62 19.62
C GLU A 155 29.25 -133.84 19.97
N THR A 156 27.93 -133.67 19.98
CA THR A 156 26.99 -134.73 20.39
C THR A 156 26.49 -135.60 19.23
N GLY A 157 26.85 -135.28 17.99
CA GLY A 157 26.26 -135.91 16.80
C GLY A 157 24.74 -135.67 16.73
N TYR A 158 24.32 -134.42 16.89
CA TYR A 158 22.90 -134.01 16.97
C TYR A 158 22.12 -134.73 18.10
N GLY A 159 22.78 -134.97 19.23
CA GLY A 159 22.24 -135.70 20.38
C GLY A 159 22.16 -137.22 20.24
N ASN A 160 22.83 -137.82 19.25
CA ASN A 160 22.87 -139.28 19.06
C ASN A 160 24.06 -139.96 19.77
N PHE A 161 25.07 -139.19 20.21
CA PHE A 161 26.22 -139.61 21.01
C PHE A 161 27.05 -140.78 20.46
N GLY A 162 27.97 -140.47 19.54
CA GLY A 162 28.90 -141.44 18.94
C GLY A 162 30.21 -141.68 19.70
N GLY A 163 30.33 -141.25 20.96
CA GLY A 163 31.57 -141.25 21.74
C GLY A 163 31.48 -142.04 23.06
N VAL A 164 32.33 -141.71 24.03
CA VAL A 164 32.36 -142.37 25.36
C VAL A 164 31.40 -141.78 26.39
N ILE A 165 30.72 -140.68 26.06
CA ILE A 165 29.63 -140.09 26.86
C ILE A 165 28.31 -140.16 26.08
N ASP A 166 27.22 -140.25 26.82
CA ASP A 166 25.84 -140.29 26.32
C ASP A 166 24.99 -139.13 26.86
N ALA A 167 23.72 -139.05 26.43
CA ALA A 167 22.78 -138.02 26.85
C ALA A 167 22.63 -137.89 28.39
N THR A 168 22.84 -138.96 29.16
CA THR A 168 22.72 -138.94 30.63
C THR A 168 23.84 -138.14 31.31
N TYR A 169 24.89 -137.75 30.58
CA TYR A 169 25.88 -136.78 31.05
C TYR A 169 25.33 -135.34 31.09
N HIS A 170 24.24 -135.06 30.37
CA HIS A 170 23.70 -133.72 30.12
C HIS A 170 24.78 -132.72 29.67
N ASN A 171 25.82 -133.21 28.97
CA ASN A 171 27.01 -132.46 28.60
C ASN A 171 26.99 -132.19 27.09
N PRO A 172 26.61 -130.97 26.66
CA PRO A 172 26.33 -130.69 25.26
C PRO A 172 27.59 -130.46 24.41
N CYS A 173 28.80 -130.54 24.97
CA CYS A 173 30.02 -130.07 24.30
C CYS A 173 31.32 -130.79 24.74
N GLY A 174 31.23 -131.99 25.31
CA GLY A 174 32.41 -132.75 25.74
C GLY A 174 33.20 -132.14 26.91
N LEU A 175 32.59 -131.23 27.69
CA LEU A 175 33.27 -130.51 28.77
C LEU A 175 33.91 -131.46 29.78
N LYS A 176 35.25 -131.46 29.88
CA LYS A 176 36.01 -132.30 30.81
C LYS A 176 35.91 -131.81 32.25
N THR A 177 36.23 -132.67 33.22
CA THR A 177 36.38 -132.25 34.62
C THR A 177 37.52 -131.22 34.78
N ARG A 178 37.59 -130.58 35.94
CA ARG A 178 38.65 -129.60 36.26
C ARG A 178 40.07 -130.16 36.14
N GLN A 179 40.25 -131.46 36.33
CA GLN A 179 41.55 -132.14 36.23
C GLN A 179 41.94 -132.46 34.78
N GLY A 180 40.95 -132.58 33.88
CA GLY A 180 41.16 -133.12 32.53
C GLY A 180 41.32 -134.64 32.52
N GLY A 181 41.77 -135.18 31.39
CA GLY A 181 41.98 -136.61 31.16
C GLY A 181 41.91 -136.94 29.66
N ASP A 182 41.93 -138.23 29.32
CA ASP A 182 41.85 -138.72 27.94
C ASP A 182 40.47 -138.44 27.31
N ASP A 183 40.39 -138.34 25.98
CA ASP A 183 39.11 -138.21 25.26
C ASP A 183 38.27 -139.50 25.33
N ASN A 184 38.91 -140.64 25.61
CA ASN A 184 38.28 -141.95 25.68
C ASN A 184 37.93 -142.41 27.11
N ASP A 185 38.16 -141.57 28.14
CA ASP A 185 37.76 -141.88 29.52
C ASP A 185 36.41 -141.22 29.87
N PRO A 186 35.33 -141.99 30.10
CA PRO A 186 34.04 -141.44 30.53
C PRO A 186 34.07 -140.75 31.91
N ASN A 187 35.12 -140.92 32.71
CA ASN A 187 35.33 -140.23 34.00
C ASN A 187 36.10 -138.92 33.85
N ALA A 188 36.84 -138.72 32.75
CA ALA A 188 37.48 -137.45 32.42
C ALA A 188 36.46 -136.37 32.01
N HIS A 189 35.25 -136.79 31.63
CA HIS A 189 34.15 -135.93 31.17
C HIS A 189 33.20 -135.58 32.31
N PHE A 190 32.78 -134.32 32.39
CA PHE A 190 31.90 -133.86 33.47
C PHE A 190 30.45 -134.25 33.21
N ARG A 191 29.75 -134.72 34.25
CA ARG A 191 28.34 -135.08 34.23
C ARG A 191 27.55 -134.00 34.97
N PHE A 192 26.70 -133.27 34.26
CA PHE A 192 25.82 -132.26 34.84
C PHE A 192 24.52 -132.90 35.36
N GLU A 193 23.86 -132.27 36.33
CA GLU A 193 22.62 -132.84 36.92
C GLU A 193 21.45 -132.80 35.94
N ASN A 194 21.45 -131.83 35.01
CA ASN A 194 20.44 -131.65 33.97
C ASN A 194 20.93 -130.69 32.87
N TRP A 195 20.22 -130.68 31.73
CA TRP A 195 20.58 -129.86 30.56
C TRP A 195 20.67 -128.36 30.79
N ASN A 196 19.94 -127.77 31.75
CA ASN A 196 20.07 -126.33 32.01
C ASN A 196 21.48 -125.99 32.51
N GLN A 197 22.08 -126.85 33.35
CA GLN A 197 23.46 -126.67 33.83
C GLN A 197 24.46 -126.86 32.69
N GLY A 198 24.32 -127.93 31.90
CA GLY A 198 25.23 -128.22 30.79
C GLY A 198 25.23 -127.17 29.68
N VAL A 199 24.05 -126.64 29.33
CA VAL A 199 23.91 -125.56 28.33
C VAL A 199 24.51 -124.24 28.84
N GLN A 200 24.25 -123.87 30.10
CA GLN A 200 24.88 -122.70 30.73
C GLN A 200 26.40 -122.86 30.84
N ALA A 201 26.90 -124.06 31.19
CA ALA A 201 28.33 -124.35 31.25
C ALA A 201 29.00 -124.26 29.86
N HIS A 202 28.34 -124.73 28.80
CA HIS A 202 28.84 -124.59 27.42
C HIS A 202 28.93 -123.12 27.01
N LEU A 203 27.86 -122.34 27.23
CA LEU A 203 27.84 -120.90 26.94
C LEU A 203 28.90 -120.15 27.77
N ASP A 204 29.06 -120.48 29.05
CA ASP A 204 30.11 -119.89 29.90
C ASP A 204 31.53 -120.26 29.48
N HIS A 205 31.76 -121.49 29.00
CA HIS A 205 33.07 -121.89 28.50
C HIS A 205 33.40 -121.17 27.19
N LEU A 206 32.43 -121.04 26.27
CA LEU A 206 32.60 -120.24 25.05
C LEU A 206 32.83 -118.76 25.34
N ALA A 207 32.05 -118.17 26.26
CA ALA A 207 32.22 -116.78 26.68
C ALA A 207 33.58 -116.54 27.35
N LEU A 208 34.08 -117.50 28.14
CA LEU A 208 35.44 -117.47 28.66
C LEU A 208 36.49 -117.53 27.54
N TYR A 209 36.37 -118.49 26.60
CA TYR A 209 37.30 -118.62 25.47
C TYR A 209 37.36 -117.34 24.62
N ALA A 210 36.23 -116.67 24.39
CA ALA A 210 36.17 -115.38 23.70
C ALA A 210 36.71 -114.19 24.49
N GLY A 211 36.86 -114.31 25.82
CA GLY A 211 37.17 -113.18 26.69
C GLY A 211 36.01 -112.18 26.78
N ALA A 212 34.79 -112.70 26.87
CA ALA A 212 33.57 -111.90 27.03
C ALA A 212 33.64 -110.99 28.27
N ASN A 213 32.97 -109.85 28.21
CA ASN A 213 33.02 -108.88 29.30
C ASN A 213 32.40 -109.47 30.59
N GLY A 214 33.14 -109.43 31.69
CA GLY A 214 32.77 -110.07 32.96
C GLY A 214 33.30 -111.51 33.15
N TYR A 215 34.08 -112.06 32.22
CA TYR A 215 34.69 -113.39 32.32
C TYR A 215 36.18 -113.30 32.68
N PRO A 216 36.74 -114.19 33.55
CA PRO A 216 36.07 -115.34 34.18
C PRO A 216 35.06 -114.94 35.26
N ARG A 217 33.87 -115.53 35.22
CA ARG A 217 32.80 -115.26 36.20
C ARG A 217 32.90 -116.22 37.40
N LYS A 218 32.46 -115.76 38.57
CA LYS A 218 32.51 -116.55 39.82
C LYS A 218 31.41 -117.60 39.93
N ASP A 219 30.25 -117.33 39.32
CA ASP A 219 29.02 -118.10 39.51
C ASP A 219 28.62 -118.76 38.19
N THR A 220 29.07 -119.99 37.99
CA THR A 220 29.00 -120.75 36.74
C THR A 220 29.03 -122.25 37.03
N TYR A 221 28.45 -123.04 36.13
CA TYR A 221 28.51 -124.50 36.17
C TYR A 221 29.73 -125.08 35.44
N ASP A 222 30.51 -124.26 34.73
CA ASP A 222 31.70 -124.71 33.99
C ASP A 222 32.80 -125.25 34.95
N PRO A 223 33.12 -126.56 34.93
CA PRO A 223 34.14 -127.15 35.80
C PRO A 223 35.57 -126.73 35.43
N ARG A 224 35.76 -126.12 34.24
CA ARG A 224 37.04 -125.68 33.69
C ARG A 224 37.14 -124.16 33.61
N HIS A 225 36.33 -123.44 34.39
CA HIS A 225 36.34 -121.97 34.43
C HIS A 225 37.58 -121.42 35.14
N PHE A 226 38.67 -121.21 34.39
CA PHE A 226 39.91 -120.65 34.92
C PHE A 226 40.58 -119.66 33.96
N GLU A 227 41.20 -118.62 34.54
CA GLU A 227 41.72 -117.44 33.84
C GLU A 227 42.70 -117.74 32.70
N GLY A 228 43.48 -118.83 32.80
CA GLY A 228 44.48 -119.22 31.79
C GLY A 228 43.94 -119.59 30.39
N ILE A 229 42.63 -119.79 30.25
CA ILE A 229 41.94 -119.97 28.96
C ILE A 229 41.08 -118.77 28.53
N CYS A 230 41.07 -117.67 29.31
CA CYS A 230 40.32 -116.48 28.95
C CYS A 230 40.88 -115.84 27.67
N GLY A 231 40.02 -115.55 26.69
CA GLY A 231 40.40 -114.86 25.45
C GLY A 231 41.30 -115.68 24.49
N LYS A 232 41.28 -117.02 24.57
CA LYS A 232 42.07 -117.93 23.71
C LYS A 232 41.59 -118.06 22.27
N ALA A 233 40.31 -117.84 22.01
CA ALA A 233 39.71 -117.90 20.68
C ALA A 233 38.51 -116.94 20.67
N LYS A 234 38.52 -115.90 19.84
CA LYS A 234 37.44 -114.90 19.78
C LYS A 234 36.43 -115.20 18.69
N THR A 235 36.91 -115.80 17.62
CA THR A 235 36.16 -116.18 16.44
C THR A 235 35.97 -117.70 16.39
N VAL A 236 34.96 -118.16 15.65
CA VAL A 236 34.60 -119.58 15.61
C VAL A 236 35.70 -120.42 14.95
N GLU A 237 36.40 -119.90 13.93
CA GLU A 237 37.57 -120.59 13.35
C GLU A 237 38.68 -120.83 14.37
N GLU A 238 38.95 -119.86 15.27
CA GLU A 238 39.99 -119.96 16.29
C GLU A 238 39.72 -121.05 17.34
N LEU A 239 38.51 -121.61 17.42
CA LEU A 239 38.25 -122.83 18.21
C LEU A 239 39.06 -124.03 17.68
N GLY A 240 39.45 -124.02 16.40
CA GLY A 240 40.38 -124.97 15.81
C GLY A 240 41.78 -124.86 16.41
N GLY A 241 42.21 -125.89 17.14
CA GLY A 241 43.47 -125.93 17.88
C GLY A 241 43.41 -125.32 19.30
N ALA A 242 42.38 -124.54 19.64
CA ALA A 242 42.17 -123.97 20.97
C ALA A 242 41.18 -124.78 21.83
N TRP A 243 40.03 -125.16 21.26
CA TRP A 243 39.01 -125.97 21.93
C TRP A 243 39.26 -127.47 21.68
N ALA A 244 39.39 -127.84 20.40
CA ALA A 244 39.72 -129.19 19.96
C ALA A 244 41.07 -129.20 19.21
N PRO A 245 41.88 -130.27 19.27
CA PRO A 245 43.19 -130.31 18.59
C PRO A 245 43.16 -130.21 17.06
N SER A 246 42.01 -130.39 16.40
CA SER A 246 41.91 -130.26 14.95
C SER A 246 41.82 -128.80 14.51
N ALA A 247 42.69 -128.39 13.60
CA ALA A 247 42.65 -127.05 12.99
C ALA A 247 41.39 -126.80 12.13
N SER A 248 40.72 -127.84 11.63
CA SER A 248 39.48 -127.71 10.84
C SER A 248 38.22 -127.48 11.69
N TYR A 249 38.30 -127.73 13.01
CA TYR A 249 37.13 -127.83 13.89
C TYR A 249 36.24 -126.57 13.86
N GLY A 250 36.82 -125.38 13.93
CA GLY A 250 36.07 -124.13 13.91
C GLY A 250 35.31 -123.90 12.60
N LEU A 251 35.93 -124.23 11.46
CA LEU A 251 35.27 -124.18 10.15
C LEU A 251 34.17 -125.24 10.03
N GLU A 252 34.34 -126.42 10.62
CA GLU A 252 33.29 -127.44 10.68
C GLU A 252 32.07 -126.99 11.50
N VAL A 253 32.26 -126.20 12.57
CA VAL A 253 31.17 -125.56 13.32
C VAL A 253 30.52 -124.43 12.50
N LEU A 254 31.30 -123.60 11.81
CA LEU A 254 30.77 -122.54 10.94
C LEU A 254 29.90 -123.07 9.81
N ASN A 255 30.29 -124.17 9.15
CA ASN A 255 29.46 -124.76 8.09
C ASN A 255 28.07 -125.19 8.61
N LEU A 256 27.97 -125.70 9.83
CA LEU A 256 26.68 -126.05 10.45
C LEU A 256 25.87 -124.80 10.85
N TYR A 257 26.54 -123.71 11.22
CA TYR A 257 25.91 -122.41 11.46
C TYR A 257 25.40 -121.75 10.16
N ASP A 258 26.18 -121.79 9.08
CA ASP A 258 25.81 -121.28 7.76
C ASP A 258 24.59 -122.02 7.18
N GLU A 259 24.45 -123.33 7.39
CA GLU A 259 23.22 -124.05 7.02
C GLU A 259 21.97 -123.54 7.75
N MET A 260 22.09 -123.15 9.02
CA MET A 260 21.00 -122.50 9.75
C MET A 260 20.73 -121.08 9.22
N LEU A 261 21.76 -120.34 8.79
CA LEU A 261 21.61 -119.02 8.17
C LEU A 261 20.97 -119.09 6.78
N VAL A 262 21.31 -120.10 5.97
CA VAL A 262 20.64 -120.37 4.68
C VAL A 262 19.17 -120.65 4.93
N LYS A 263 18.83 -121.54 5.88
CA LYS A 263 17.43 -121.82 6.24
C LYS A 263 16.69 -120.61 6.80
N ALA A 264 17.41 -119.68 7.46
CA ALA A 264 16.85 -118.41 7.88
C ALA A 264 16.53 -117.45 6.70
N SER A 265 17.20 -117.61 5.55
CA SER A 265 16.99 -116.76 4.37
C SER A 265 15.82 -117.16 3.46
N GLU A 266 15.22 -118.33 3.68
CA GLU A 266 14.09 -118.82 2.86
C GLU A 266 12.71 -118.32 3.35
N ILE A 267 12.67 -117.75 4.57
CA ILE A 267 11.45 -117.28 5.23
C ILE A 267 11.18 -115.80 4.87
N LYS A 268 9.95 -115.47 4.45
CA LYS A 268 9.51 -114.09 4.23
C LYS A 268 8.91 -113.50 5.50
N ASP A 269 9.73 -112.78 6.25
CA ASP A 269 9.32 -112.02 7.44
C ASP A 269 9.99 -110.64 7.39
N GLY A 270 9.28 -109.57 7.73
CA GLY A 270 9.74 -108.19 7.58
C GLY A 270 9.54 -107.58 6.18
N TRP A 271 10.37 -106.59 5.83
CA TRP A 271 10.26 -105.81 4.58
C TRP A 271 10.74 -106.59 3.35
N VAL A 272 9.92 -106.62 2.30
CA VAL A 272 10.22 -107.29 1.01
C VAL A 272 9.79 -106.40 -0.15
N GLN A 273 10.62 -106.27 -1.19
CA GLN A 273 10.25 -105.59 -2.43
C GLN A 273 10.00 -106.61 -3.56
N GLU A 274 8.85 -106.54 -4.22
CA GLU A 274 8.48 -107.43 -5.33
C GLU A 274 7.87 -106.58 -6.46
N ASN A 275 8.41 -106.68 -7.68
CA ASN A 275 7.93 -105.91 -8.86
C ASN A 275 7.84 -104.39 -8.59
N ASN A 276 8.91 -103.80 -8.03
CA ASN A 276 9.03 -102.44 -7.50
C ASN A 276 8.13 -102.06 -6.31
N ASN A 277 7.06 -102.81 -6.04
CA ASN A 277 6.17 -102.59 -4.89
C ASN A 277 6.83 -103.07 -3.59
N TRP A 278 6.65 -102.31 -2.52
CA TRP A 278 7.08 -102.68 -1.16
C TRP A 278 5.94 -103.35 -0.40
N TYR A 279 6.28 -104.42 0.31
CA TYR A 279 5.41 -105.21 1.18
C TYR A 279 6.08 -105.36 2.55
N TYR A 280 5.28 -105.60 3.58
CA TYR A 280 5.77 -106.07 4.88
C TYR A 280 5.06 -107.39 5.21
N TYR A 281 5.82 -108.38 5.64
CA TYR A 281 5.33 -109.69 6.01
C TYR A 281 5.45 -109.90 7.52
N GLU A 282 4.45 -110.51 8.14
CA GLU A 282 4.52 -111.03 9.51
C GLU A 282 4.01 -112.47 9.52
N ASN A 283 4.81 -113.41 10.03
CA ASN A 283 4.50 -114.84 10.01
C ASN A 283 4.14 -115.32 8.59
N GLU A 284 4.95 -114.93 7.59
CA GLU A 284 4.79 -115.26 6.17
C GLU A 284 3.52 -114.68 5.49
N GLN A 285 2.72 -113.84 6.17
CA GLN A 285 1.54 -113.18 5.58
C GLN A 285 1.77 -111.68 5.33
N LYS A 286 1.28 -111.19 4.19
CA LYS A 286 1.33 -109.75 3.84
C LYS A 286 0.45 -108.95 4.79
N VAL A 287 1.02 -107.90 5.39
CA VAL A 287 0.27 -106.91 6.16
C VAL A 287 -0.56 -106.03 5.22
N THR A 288 -1.79 -105.74 5.62
CA THR A 288 -2.73 -104.85 4.93
C THR A 288 -3.33 -103.85 5.92
N GLY A 289 -3.61 -102.62 5.49
CA GLY A 289 -4.13 -101.56 6.34
C GLY A 289 -3.05 -100.71 7.01
N LEU A 290 -3.41 -99.98 8.07
CA LEU A 290 -2.47 -99.22 8.89
C LEU A 290 -1.67 -100.15 9.80
N LYS A 291 -0.34 -99.98 9.84
CA LYS A 291 0.56 -100.75 10.69
C LYS A 291 1.73 -99.89 11.17
N ASP A 292 2.04 -99.93 12.45
CA ASP A 292 3.28 -99.40 13.00
C ASP A 292 4.41 -100.42 12.87
N ILE A 293 5.54 -100.00 12.27
CA ILE A 293 6.74 -100.80 12.03
C ILE A 293 7.95 -99.92 12.36
N ASP A 294 8.87 -100.39 13.20
CA ASP A 294 10.11 -99.68 13.59
C ASP A 294 9.90 -98.23 14.07
N GLY A 295 8.76 -97.97 14.73
CA GLY A 295 8.38 -96.64 15.24
C GLY A 295 7.72 -95.70 14.23
N TYR A 296 7.43 -96.16 13.00
CA TYR A 296 6.73 -95.39 11.97
C TYR A 296 5.42 -96.08 11.56
N THR A 297 4.35 -95.31 11.41
CA THR A 297 3.09 -95.81 10.84
C THR A 297 3.19 -95.85 9.31
N TYR A 298 2.81 -96.97 8.70
CA TYR A 298 2.69 -97.14 7.25
C TYR A 298 1.25 -97.53 6.90
N TYR A 299 0.85 -97.32 5.65
CA TYR A 299 -0.38 -97.88 5.10
C TYR A 299 -0.09 -98.82 3.94
N PHE A 300 -0.63 -100.03 4.04
CA PHE A 300 -0.61 -101.05 2.99
C PHE A 300 -2.03 -101.18 2.43
N ASP A 301 -2.17 -101.30 1.10
CA ASP A 301 -3.48 -101.52 0.48
C ASP A 301 -3.99 -102.96 0.69
N LYS A 302 -5.15 -103.26 0.08
CA LYS A 302 -5.80 -104.59 0.13
C LYS A 302 -4.96 -105.74 -0.45
N ASP A 303 -3.97 -105.44 -1.30
CA ASP A 303 -3.09 -106.42 -1.94
C ASP A 303 -1.70 -106.45 -1.25
N GLY A 304 -1.54 -105.67 -0.17
CA GLY A 304 -0.36 -105.58 0.68
C GLY A 304 0.67 -104.54 0.24
N VAL A 305 0.37 -103.69 -0.75
CA VAL A 305 1.34 -102.71 -1.28
C VAL A 305 1.42 -101.47 -0.38
N ARG A 306 2.62 -101.13 0.08
CA ARG A 306 2.94 -99.93 0.87
C ARG A 306 2.74 -98.65 0.06
N GLN A 307 1.71 -97.89 0.38
CA GLN A 307 1.33 -96.66 -0.32
C GLN A 307 2.24 -95.46 0.01
N SER A 308 2.13 -94.39 -0.77
CA SER A 308 2.77 -93.09 -0.55
C SER A 308 1.88 -91.95 -1.09
N GLY A 309 2.12 -90.70 -0.68
CA GLY A 309 1.31 -89.54 -1.03
C GLY A 309 0.07 -89.38 -0.13
N PHE A 310 -0.94 -88.63 -0.61
CA PHE A 310 -2.22 -88.48 0.10
C PHE A 310 -3.11 -89.71 -0.10
N ILE A 311 -3.54 -90.34 0.99
CA ILE A 311 -4.39 -91.54 0.99
C ILE A 311 -5.60 -91.31 1.90
N ASP A 312 -6.79 -91.65 1.40
CA ASP A 312 -8.05 -91.57 2.15
C ASP A 312 -8.37 -92.91 2.83
N ILE A 313 -8.35 -92.93 4.16
CA ILE A 313 -8.55 -94.14 4.99
C ILE A 313 -9.74 -93.86 5.91
N ASN A 314 -10.80 -94.67 5.81
CA ASN A 314 -12.01 -94.55 6.66
C ASN A 314 -12.65 -93.14 6.70
N LYS A 315 -12.59 -92.42 5.57
CA LYS A 315 -13.00 -91.00 5.35
C LYS A 315 -12.04 -89.92 5.83
N ASN A 316 -10.95 -90.27 6.51
CA ASN A 316 -9.92 -89.32 6.94
C ASN A 316 -8.75 -89.37 5.95
N ARG A 317 -8.20 -88.20 5.59
CA ARG A 317 -7.05 -88.09 4.67
C ARG A 317 -5.75 -88.05 5.46
N TYR A 318 -4.78 -88.85 5.05
CA TYR A 318 -3.44 -88.93 5.64
C TYR A 318 -2.39 -88.67 4.55
N TYR A 319 -1.20 -88.20 4.91
CA TYR A 319 -0.07 -88.09 3.99
C TYR A 319 1.02 -89.08 4.38
N PHE A 320 1.49 -89.88 3.43
CA PHE A 320 2.64 -90.78 3.57
C PHE A 320 3.79 -90.27 2.69
N ASP A 321 5.02 -90.30 3.19
CA ASP A 321 6.20 -89.89 2.43
C ASP A 321 6.57 -90.88 1.31
N GLU A 322 7.64 -90.60 0.57
CA GLU A 322 8.13 -91.47 -0.52
C GLU A 322 8.58 -92.85 -0.02
N ASN A 323 8.90 -92.96 1.28
CA ASN A 323 9.20 -94.20 1.98
C ASN A 323 7.94 -94.86 2.61
N GLY A 324 6.76 -94.30 2.37
CA GLY A 324 5.47 -94.77 2.88
C GLY A 324 5.23 -94.50 4.36
N LYS A 325 6.04 -93.64 5.01
CA LYS A 325 5.92 -93.27 6.42
C LYS A 325 4.90 -92.16 6.61
N MET A 326 3.99 -92.30 7.57
CA MET A 326 2.96 -91.30 7.84
C MET A 326 3.56 -89.99 8.36
N HIS A 327 3.33 -88.90 7.64
CA HIS A 327 3.78 -87.57 8.01
C HIS A 327 2.83 -86.95 9.05
N LYS A 328 3.40 -86.25 10.03
CA LYS A 328 2.66 -85.56 11.10
C LYS A 328 3.17 -84.13 11.25
N GLY A 329 2.29 -83.18 11.56
CA GLY A 329 2.57 -81.75 11.56
C GLY A 329 2.47 -81.09 10.17
N TRP A 330 3.11 -79.92 10.03
CA TRP A 330 3.11 -79.10 8.82
C TRP A 330 3.79 -79.80 7.64
N LYS A 331 3.16 -79.76 6.47
CA LYS A 331 3.70 -80.32 5.22
C LYS A 331 3.42 -79.38 4.06
N ASP A 332 4.46 -78.79 3.49
CA ASP A 332 4.37 -78.02 2.26
C ASP A 332 4.56 -78.92 1.02
N ILE A 333 3.77 -78.63 -0.02
CA ILE A 333 3.78 -79.30 -1.33
C ILE A 333 3.54 -78.23 -2.40
N GLY A 334 4.62 -77.76 -3.04
CA GLY A 334 4.57 -76.61 -3.94
C GLY A 334 4.27 -75.31 -3.19
N ASP A 335 3.27 -74.56 -3.65
CA ASP A 335 2.75 -73.34 -3.02
C ASP A 335 1.78 -73.61 -1.85
N LYS A 336 1.37 -74.87 -1.65
CA LYS A 336 0.29 -75.27 -0.74
C LYS A 336 0.85 -75.85 0.57
N SER A 337 0.51 -75.19 1.68
CA SER A 337 0.75 -75.69 3.03
C SER A 337 -0.43 -76.51 3.53
N TYR A 338 -0.15 -77.70 4.06
CA TYR A 338 -1.10 -78.59 4.72
C TYR A 338 -0.66 -78.81 6.17
N TYR A 339 -1.59 -79.24 7.02
CA TYR A 339 -1.28 -79.69 8.38
C TYR A 339 -1.91 -81.07 8.62
N LEU A 340 -1.06 -82.04 8.96
CA LEU A 340 -1.48 -83.36 9.43
C LEU A 340 -1.43 -83.33 10.97
N ASP A 341 -2.42 -83.86 11.67
CA ASP A 341 -2.44 -83.83 13.13
C ASP A 341 -1.21 -84.51 13.74
N VAL A 342 -0.61 -83.90 14.76
CA VAL A 342 0.63 -84.39 15.37
C VAL A 342 0.47 -85.70 16.16
N ASN A 343 -0.77 -86.09 16.48
CA ASN A 343 -1.11 -87.32 17.16
C ASN A 343 -1.63 -88.36 16.16
N THR A 344 -2.69 -88.03 15.41
CA THR A 344 -3.39 -89.00 14.53
C THR A 344 -2.81 -89.08 13.10
N GLY A 345 -2.16 -88.03 12.61
CA GLY A 345 -1.73 -87.90 11.21
C GLY A 345 -2.82 -87.43 10.24
N GLU A 346 -4.00 -87.06 10.76
CA GLU A 346 -5.17 -86.68 9.95
C GLU A 346 -5.05 -85.25 9.41
N MET A 347 -5.36 -85.07 8.13
CA MET A 347 -5.31 -83.78 7.46
C MET A 347 -6.37 -82.81 8.02
N ALA A 348 -5.93 -81.63 8.43
CA ALA A 348 -6.80 -80.57 8.92
C ALA A 348 -7.65 -79.95 7.81
N THR A 349 -8.94 -79.77 8.08
CA THR A 349 -9.92 -79.06 7.23
C THR A 349 -10.82 -78.16 8.07
N GLY A 350 -11.16 -76.97 7.58
CA GLY A 350 -11.86 -75.94 8.36
C GLY A 350 -10.94 -75.15 9.30
N LEU A 351 -11.54 -74.44 10.26
CA LEU A 351 -10.79 -73.68 11.28
C LEU A 351 -10.05 -74.61 12.26
N ARG A 352 -8.79 -74.30 12.57
CA ARG A 352 -7.98 -74.98 13.61
C ARG A 352 -7.18 -73.98 14.43
N VAL A 353 -6.94 -74.30 15.70
CA VAL A 353 -6.05 -73.53 16.58
C VAL A 353 -4.78 -74.34 16.80
N LEU A 354 -3.68 -73.91 16.20
CA LEU A 354 -2.38 -74.57 16.24
C LEU A 354 -1.36 -73.64 16.90
N GLY A 355 -0.70 -74.09 17.97
CA GLY A 355 0.26 -73.25 18.72
C GLY A 355 -0.34 -71.93 19.25
N GLY A 356 -1.63 -71.91 19.58
CA GLY A 356 -2.34 -70.69 20.01
C GLY A 356 -2.61 -69.66 18.90
N LYS A 357 -2.47 -70.03 17.62
CA LYS A 357 -2.87 -69.22 16.46
C LYS A 357 -3.96 -69.92 15.67
N THR A 358 -4.93 -69.17 15.17
CA THR A 358 -6.02 -69.71 14.35
C THR A 358 -5.60 -69.71 12.87
N PHE A 359 -5.85 -70.83 12.20
CA PHE A 359 -5.65 -71.05 10.77
C PHE A 359 -6.96 -71.56 10.16
N TYR A 360 -7.16 -71.35 8.87
CA TYR A 360 -8.22 -72.01 8.10
C TYR A 360 -7.59 -72.86 6.99
N PHE A 361 -8.04 -74.11 6.91
CA PHE A 361 -7.73 -75.03 5.82
C PHE A 361 -9.01 -75.26 5.02
N ASN A 362 -8.93 -75.25 3.69
CA ASN A 362 -10.10 -75.54 2.85
C ASN A 362 -10.48 -77.04 2.92
N ASN A 363 -11.48 -77.46 2.14
CA ASN A 363 -11.93 -78.87 2.11
C ASN A 363 -10.86 -79.85 1.57
N ASP A 364 -9.91 -79.36 0.77
CA ASP A 364 -8.75 -80.13 0.29
C ASP A 364 -7.57 -80.14 1.29
N GLY A 365 -7.70 -79.44 2.42
CA GLY A 365 -6.67 -79.31 3.45
C GLY A 365 -5.62 -78.22 3.19
N VAL A 366 -5.84 -77.35 2.19
CA VAL A 366 -4.92 -76.26 1.84
C VAL A 366 -5.14 -75.07 2.77
N MET A 367 -4.08 -74.61 3.42
CA MET A 367 -4.07 -73.42 4.28
C MET A 367 -4.39 -72.15 3.48
N SER A 368 -5.35 -71.35 3.95
CA SER A 368 -5.77 -70.11 3.29
C SER A 368 -4.95 -68.88 3.72
N LYS A 369 -4.89 -67.88 2.83
CA LYS A 369 -4.17 -66.61 2.97
C LYS A 369 -4.97 -65.49 2.31
N GLY A 370 -4.75 -64.24 2.71
CA GLY A 370 -5.53 -63.08 2.29
C GLY A 370 -6.92 -63.04 2.94
N PHE A 371 -7.85 -62.29 2.34
CA PHE A 371 -9.26 -62.38 2.71
C PHE A 371 -9.83 -63.75 2.32
N THR A 372 -10.66 -64.33 3.19
CA THR A 372 -11.27 -65.64 2.98
C THR A 372 -12.68 -65.62 3.56
N GLU A 373 -13.68 -65.97 2.74
CA GLU A 373 -15.06 -66.13 3.20
C GLU A 373 -15.27 -67.55 3.74
N ILE A 374 -15.88 -67.64 4.92
CA ILE A 374 -16.22 -68.89 5.61
C ILE A 374 -17.67 -68.72 6.11
N GLU A 375 -18.59 -69.56 5.62
CA GLU A 375 -20.00 -69.56 6.06
C GLU A 375 -20.71 -68.18 5.99
N GLY A 376 -20.44 -67.41 4.93
CA GLY A 376 -21.02 -66.07 4.73
C GLY A 376 -20.33 -64.95 5.54
N LYS A 377 -19.20 -65.24 6.18
CA LYS A 377 -18.41 -64.29 6.98
C LYS A 377 -17.00 -64.17 6.42
N THR A 378 -16.53 -62.94 6.21
CA THR A 378 -15.15 -62.70 5.74
C THR A 378 -14.19 -62.61 6.92
N TYR A 379 -13.05 -63.29 6.80
CA TYR A 379 -11.91 -63.25 7.70
C TYR A 379 -10.65 -62.86 6.91
N TYR A 380 -9.57 -62.47 7.58
CA TYR A 380 -8.26 -62.28 6.94
C TYR A 380 -7.20 -63.19 7.56
N PHE A 381 -6.41 -63.88 6.73
CA PHE A 381 -5.27 -64.69 7.13
C PHE A 381 -4.00 -64.11 6.51
N ASN A 382 -2.96 -63.87 7.31
CA ASN A 382 -1.70 -63.32 6.77
C ASN A 382 -0.90 -64.35 5.96
N ASP A 383 0.27 -63.98 5.45
CA ASP A 383 1.08 -64.84 4.57
C ASP A 383 1.58 -66.14 5.23
N LEU A 384 1.56 -66.18 6.57
CA LEU A 384 1.83 -67.35 7.41
C LEU A 384 0.55 -68.15 7.73
N GLY A 385 -0.58 -67.86 7.07
CA GLY A 385 -1.90 -68.46 7.27
C GLY A 385 -2.57 -68.15 8.61
N ARG A 386 -2.06 -67.17 9.38
CA ARG A 386 -2.55 -66.86 10.73
C ARG A 386 -3.66 -65.81 10.64
N MET A 387 -4.79 -66.10 11.27
CA MET A 387 -5.95 -65.20 11.32
C MET A 387 -5.60 -63.86 11.98
N HIS A 388 -5.87 -62.77 11.28
CA HIS A 388 -5.68 -61.40 11.76
C HIS A 388 -6.89 -60.94 12.59
N LYS A 389 -6.65 -60.05 13.56
CA LYS A 389 -7.67 -59.44 14.42
C LYS A 389 -7.29 -58.00 14.75
N GLY A 390 -8.29 -57.14 14.91
CA GLY A 390 -8.11 -55.70 15.02
C GLY A 390 -8.00 -55.01 13.67
N TRP A 391 -7.46 -53.78 13.68
CA TRP A 391 -7.20 -52.96 12.50
C TRP A 391 -6.21 -53.60 11.55
N LEU A 392 -6.51 -53.54 10.25
CA LEU A 392 -5.66 -54.03 9.17
C LEU A 392 -5.66 -53.00 8.03
N ASP A 393 -4.49 -52.46 7.71
CA ASP A 393 -4.32 -51.51 6.60
C ASP A 393 -3.66 -52.22 5.41
N ILE A 394 -4.23 -52.08 4.22
CA ILE A 394 -3.72 -52.66 2.97
C ILE A 394 -3.72 -51.56 1.90
N GLY A 395 -2.55 -50.94 1.69
CA GLY A 395 -2.46 -49.69 0.94
C GLY A 395 -3.28 -48.59 1.64
N ASP A 396 -4.06 -47.85 0.85
CA ASP A 396 -4.87 -46.72 1.35
C ASP A 396 -6.16 -47.18 2.06
N LYS A 397 -6.44 -48.49 2.09
CA LYS A 397 -7.67 -49.08 2.63
C LYS A 397 -7.47 -49.66 4.03
N SER A 398 -8.15 -49.09 5.00
CA SER A 398 -8.27 -49.63 6.37
C SER A 398 -9.47 -50.55 6.49
N TYR A 399 -9.28 -51.70 7.14
CA TYR A 399 -10.31 -52.68 7.50
C TYR A 399 -10.27 -52.93 9.01
N TYR A 400 -11.34 -53.49 9.57
CA TYR A 400 -11.34 -53.98 10.95
C TYR A 400 -11.87 -55.41 11.02
N LEU A 401 -11.04 -56.31 11.56
CA LEU A 401 -11.42 -57.68 11.89
C LEU A 401 -11.74 -57.72 13.39
N ASP A 402 -12.88 -58.27 13.79
CA ASP A 402 -13.32 -58.24 15.19
C ASP A 402 -12.28 -58.91 16.12
N ILE A 403 -12.01 -58.26 17.26
CA ILE A 403 -10.94 -58.67 18.16
C ILE A 403 -11.20 -60.04 18.85
N ASN A 404 -12.45 -60.49 18.88
CA ASN A 404 -12.88 -61.73 19.51
C ASN A 404 -13.02 -62.86 18.49
N THR A 405 -13.74 -62.61 17.39
CA THR A 405 -14.08 -63.61 16.36
C THR A 405 -13.10 -63.61 15.18
N GLY A 406 -12.59 -62.45 14.77
CA GLY A 406 -11.83 -62.25 13.53
C GLY A 406 -12.70 -61.87 12.31
N GLU A 407 -14.01 -61.68 12.51
CA GLU A 407 -14.97 -61.35 11.44
C GLU A 407 -14.80 -59.90 10.96
N MET A 408 -14.79 -59.70 9.64
CA MET A 408 -14.67 -58.37 9.03
C MET A 408 -15.89 -57.48 9.32
N ALA A 409 -15.64 -56.25 9.74
CA ALA A 409 -16.66 -55.25 9.97
C ALA A 409 -17.23 -54.69 8.65
N THR A 410 -18.57 -54.62 8.56
CA THR A 410 -19.33 -54.00 7.46
C THR A 410 -20.50 -53.20 8.04
N GLY A 411 -20.82 -52.04 7.47
CA GLY A 411 -21.78 -51.09 8.02
C GLY A 411 -21.22 -50.29 9.21
N LEU A 412 -22.12 -49.65 9.97
CA LEU A 412 -21.76 -48.87 11.17
C LEU A 412 -21.24 -49.78 12.30
N ARG A 413 -20.14 -49.39 12.95
CA ARG A 413 -19.59 -50.05 14.15
C ARG A 413 -19.08 -49.04 15.17
N VAL A 414 -19.25 -49.36 16.45
CA VAL A 414 -18.69 -48.58 17.57
C VAL A 414 -17.46 -49.31 18.11
N LEU A 415 -16.28 -48.77 17.83
CA LEU A 415 -14.99 -49.33 18.21
C LEU A 415 -14.28 -48.36 19.17
N GLY A 416 -13.91 -48.80 20.37
CA GLY A 416 -13.27 -47.93 21.37
C GLY A 416 -14.07 -46.67 21.75
N GLY A 417 -15.40 -46.73 21.68
CA GLY A 417 -16.28 -45.57 21.92
C GLY A 417 -16.29 -44.52 20.80
N LYS A 418 -15.75 -44.83 19.61
CA LYS A 418 -15.89 -44.02 18.39
C LYS A 418 -16.69 -44.80 17.34
N THR A 419 -17.50 -44.10 16.57
CA THR A 419 -18.29 -44.71 15.48
C THR A 419 -17.52 -44.62 14.18
N PHE A 420 -17.51 -45.71 13.42
CA PHE A 420 -16.90 -45.86 12.11
C PHE A 420 -17.94 -46.46 11.16
N TYR A 421 -17.83 -46.20 9.87
CA TYR A 421 -18.57 -46.92 8.83
C TYR A 421 -17.57 -47.68 7.95
N PHE A 422 -17.89 -48.94 7.69
CA PHE A 422 -17.19 -49.77 6.72
C PHE A 422 -18.17 -50.10 5.59
N ASN A 423 -17.74 -50.06 4.34
CA ASN A 423 -18.61 -50.44 3.22
C ASN A 423 -18.85 -51.97 3.18
N ASN A 424 -19.56 -52.46 2.16
CA ASN A 424 -19.84 -53.89 2.02
C ASN A 424 -18.57 -54.74 1.79
N ASP A 425 -17.49 -54.15 1.24
CA ASP A 425 -16.17 -54.77 1.09
C ASP A 425 -15.32 -54.68 2.38
N GLY A 426 -15.87 -54.12 3.46
CA GLY A 426 -15.19 -53.91 4.74
C GLY A 426 -14.20 -52.74 4.78
N VAL A 427 -14.20 -51.87 3.77
CA VAL A 427 -13.31 -50.69 3.69
C VAL A 427 -13.90 -49.54 4.51
N MET A 428 -13.10 -49.01 5.43
CA MET A 428 -13.44 -47.86 6.27
C MET A 428 -13.62 -46.58 5.44
N SER A 429 -14.75 -45.89 5.63
CA SER A 429 -15.05 -44.64 4.91
C SER A 429 -14.49 -43.39 5.59
N LYS A 430 -14.28 -42.34 4.79
CA LYS A 430 -13.75 -41.02 5.15
C LYS A 430 -14.45 -39.95 4.31
N GLY A 431 -14.45 -38.71 4.77
CA GLY A 431 -15.20 -37.60 4.16
C GLY A 431 -16.71 -37.70 4.42
N PHE A 432 -17.50 -37.01 3.60
CA PHE A 432 -18.95 -37.21 3.56
C PHE A 432 -19.29 -38.60 2.99
N THR A 433 -20.25 -39.29 3.59
CA THR A 433 -20.68 -40.63 3.19
C THR A 433 -22.18 -40.75 3.36
N GLU A 434 -22.89 -41.12 2.30
CA GLU A 434 -24.32 -41.40 2.36
C GLU A 434 -24.57 -42.85 2.79
N ILE A 435 -25.48 -43.04 3.74
CA ILE A 435 -25.89 -44.35 4.27
C ILE A 435 -27.42 -44.30 4.37
N GLU A 436 -28.11 -45.18 3.64
CA GLU A 436 -29.59 -45.31 3.67
C GLU A 436 -30.35 -43.98 3.43
N GLY A 437 -29.87 -43.14 2.50
CA GLY A 437 -30.47 -41.84 2.17
C GLY A 437 -30.15 -40.72 3.17
N LYS A 438 -29.17 -40.93 4.06
CA LYS A 438 -28.72 -39.95 5.06
C LYS A 438 -27.22 -39.73 4.95
N THR A 439 -26.79 -38.47 4.91
CA THR A 439 -25.37 -38.12 4.86
C THR A 439 -24.77 -38.04 6.26
N TYR A 440 -23.59 -38.63 6.44
CA TYR A 440 -22.76 -38.56 7.63
C TYR A 440 -21.37 -38.03 7.23
N TYR A 441 -20.55 -37.58 8.19
CA TYR A 441 -19.14 -37.25 7.94
C TYR A 441 -18.21 -38.08 8.81
N PHE A 442 -17.16 -38.66 8.21
CA PHE A 442 -16.09 -39.40 8.88
C PHE A 442 -14.76 -38.68 8.64
N ASN A 443 -14.01 -38.34 9.69
CA ASN A 443 -12.71 -37.68 9.53
C ASN A 443 -11.62 -38.62 8.99
N ASP A 444 -10.39 -38.13 8.81
CA ASP A 444 -9.29 -38.88 8.19
C ASP A 444 -8.89 -40.17 8.94
N LEU A 445 -9.27 -40.25 10.21
CA LEU A 445 -9.14 -41.43 11.08
C LEU A 445 -10.37 -42.36 11.03
N GLY A 446 -11.28 -42.15 10.08
CA GLY A 446 -12.55 -42.87 9.89
C GLY A 446 -13.60 -42.65 10.98
N ARG A 447 -13.40 -41.67 11.87
CA ARG A 447 -14.29 -41.46 13.03
C ARG A 447 -15.42 -40.52 12.66
N MET A 448 -16.65 -40.94 12.93
CA MET A 448 -17.84 -40.13 12.69
C MET A 448 -17.79 -38.82 13.48
N HIS A 449 -17.95 -37.70 12.78
CA HIS A 449 -18.00 -36.36 13.34
C HIS A 449 -19.42 -36.00 13.77
N LYS A 450 -19.53 -35.09 14.75
CA LYS A 450 -20.79 -34.70 15.39
C LYS A 450 -20.73 -33.25 15.85
N GLY A 451 -21.82 -32.52 15.71
CA GLY A 451 -21.89 -31.08 15.89
C GLY A 451 -21.45 -30.32 14.63
N TRP A 452 -20.98 -29.09 14.84
CA TRP A 452 -20.47 -28.22 13.78
C TRP A 452 -19.20 -28.77 13.12
N LEU A 453 -19.11 -28.59 11.80
CA LEU A 453 -17.99 -28.98 10.96
C LEU A 453 -17.74 -27.87 9.93
N ASP A 454 -16.55 -27.31 9.90
CA ASP A 454 -16.16 -26.27 8.94
C ASP A 454 -15.11 -26.83 7.97
N ILE A 455 -15.37 -26.75 6.67
CA ILE A 455 -14.49 -27.23 5.58
C ILE A 455 -14.55 -26.21 4.44
N GLU A 456 -13.40 -25.66 4.03
CA GLU A 456 -13.29 -24.76 2.85
C GLU A 456 -14.34 -23.64 2.86
N ASP A 457 -14.36 -22.86 3.95
CA ASP A 457 -15.30 -21.77 4.27
C ASP A 457 -16.80 -22.14 4.31
N LYS A 458 -17.15 -23.43 4.16
CA LYS A 458 -18.50 -23.97 4.32
C LYS A 458 -18.68 -24.59 5.70
N SER A 459 -19.66 -24.10 6.45
CA SER A 459 -20.10 -24.69 7.71
C SER A 459 -21.22 -25.71 7.47
N TYR A 460 -21.12 -26.86 8.12
CA TYR A 460 -22.12 -27.93 8.13
C TYR A 460 -22.47 -28.26 9.59
N TYR A 461 -23.64 -28.88 9.81
CA TYR A 461 -24.01 -29.42 11.12
C TYR A 461 -24.39 -30.89 11.01
N LEU A 462 -23.68 -31.75 11.75
CA LEU A 462 -24.00 -33.16 11.92
C LEU A 462 -24.71 -33.30 13.28
N ASP A 463 -25.90 -33.89 13.34
CA ASP A 463 -26.66 -33.98 14.59
C ASP A 463 -25.86 -34.69 15.69
N VAL A 464 -25.85 -34.10 16.89
CA VAL A 464 -25.02 -34.58 18.01
C VAL A 464 -25.44 -35.96 18.54
N ASN A 465 -26.67 -36.40 18.27
CA ASN A 465 -27.21 -37.68 18.74
C ASN A 465 -26.97 -38.80 17.72
N THR A 466 -27.22 -38.55 16.45
CA THR A 466 -27.21 -39.52 15.35
C THR A 466 -25.95 -39.43 14.48
N GLY A 467 -25.42 -38.22 14.24
CA GLY A 467 -24.39 -37.93 13.24
C GLY A 467 -24.94 -37.50 11.87
N GLU A 468 -26.26 -37.38 11.72
CA GLU A 468 -26.92 -37.08 10.45
C GLU A 468 -26.76 -35.60 10.05
N MET A 469 -26.41 -35.35 8.80
CA MET A 469 -26.23 -34.00 8.27
C MET A 469 -27.55 -33.23 8.21
N ALA A 470 -27.53 -31.99 8.69
CA ALA A 470 -28.65 -31.07 8.63
C ALA A 470 -28.89 -30.54 7.21
N THR A 471 -30.13 -30.64 6.74
CA THR A 471 -30.66 -29.96 5.54
C THR A 471 -31.98 -29.25 5.89
N GLY A 472 -32.29 -28.18 5.17
CA GLY A 472 -33.43 -27.30 5.41
C GLY A 472 -33.30 -26.48 6.70
N PHE A 473 -34.43 -25.94 7.19
CA PHE A 473 -34.48 -25.21 8.46
C PHE A 473 -34.23 -26.13 9.66
N LYS A 474 -33.36 -25.71 10.59
CA LYS A 474 -33.13 -26.37 11.90
C LYS A 474 -33.08 -25.32 13.02
N VAL A 475 -33.64 -25.66 14.18
CA VAL A 475 -33.48 -24.88 15.41
C VAL A 475 -32.39 -25.52 16.27
N LEU A 476 -31.24 -24.85 16.38
CA LEU A 476 -30.06 -25.32 17.11
C LEU A 476 -29.76 -24.33 18.24
N GLY A 477 -29.75 -24.80 19.49
CA GLY A 477 -29.47 -23.95 20.66
C GLY A 477 -30.44 -22.77 20.84
N GLY A 478 -31.68 -22.87 20.34
CA GLY A 478 -32.66 -21.78 20.39
C GLY A 478 -32.50 -20.71 19.30
N LYS A 479 -31.68 -20.97 18.27
CA LYS A 479 -31.57 -20.13 17.07
C LYS A 479 -31.88 -20.94 15.82
N THR A 480 -32.56 -20.34 14.86
CA THR A 480 -32.90 -20.96 13.57
C THR A 480 -31.74 -20.77 12.59
N PHE A 481 -31.43 -21.82 11.84
CA PHE A 481 -30.44 -21.87 10.77
C PHE A 481 -31.11 -22.51 9.55
N TYR A 482 -30.64 -22.18 8.35
CA TYR A 482 -30.99 -22.91 7.13
C TYR A 482 -29.73 -23.56 6.54
N PHE A 483 -29.86 -24.83 6.20
CA PHE A 483 -28.85 -25.60 5.49
C PHE A 483 -29.39 -25.96 4.10
N THR A 484 -28.58 -25.77 3.07
CA THR A 484 -28.90 -26.19 1.69
C THR A 484 -29.09 -27.72 1.60
N ASN A 485 -29.54 -28.22 0.45
CA ASN A 485 -29.64 -29.66 0.21
C ASN A 485 -28.29 -30.38 0.32
N ASP A 486 -27.19 -29.69 -0.01
CA ASP A 486 -25.81 -30.17 0.16
C ASP A 486 -25.29 -30.02 1.62
N GLY A 487 -26.15 -29.60 2.55
CA GLY A 487 -25.83 -29.44 3.98
C GLY A 487 -25.03 -28.20 4.33
N VAL A 488 -24.73 -27.31 3.37
CA VAL A 488 -24.01 -26.05 3.62
C VAL A 488 -24.94 -25.05 4.30
N MET A 489 -24.54 -24.55 5.47
CA MET A 489 -25.21 -23.48 6.22
C MET A 489 -25.22 -22.17 5.42
N SER A 490 -26.40 -21.58 5.24
CA SER A 490 -26.55 -20.33 4.51
C SER A 490 -26.24 -19.09 5.37
N LYS A 491 -25.80 -18.02 4.70
CA LYS A 491 -25.46 -16.70 5.25
C LYS A 491 -25.89 -15.62 4.24
N GLY A 492 -26.08 -14.39 4.70
CA GLY A 492 -26.59 -13.30 3.88
C GLY A 492 -28.09 -13.40 3.62
N ILE A 493 -28.55 -12.72 2.56
CA ILE A 493 -29.93 -12.79 2.07
C ILE A 493 -30.09 -14.07 1.24
N VAL A 494 -31.16 -14.83 1.50
CA VAL A 494 -31.45 -16.12 0.84
C VAL A 494 -32.92 -16.16 0.44
N GLU A 495 -33.21 -16.52 -0.80
CA GLU A 495 -34.58 -16.77 -1.26
C GLU A 495 -34.89 -18.28 -1.13
N ILE A 496 -35.99 -18.60 -0.45
CA ILE A 496 -36.42 -19.97 -0.13
C ILE A 496 -37.93 -20.02 -0.37
N GLU A 497 -38.38 -20.78 -1.36
CA GLU A 497 -39.80 -20.93 -1.72
C GLU A 497 -40.51 -19.56 -1.98
N GLU A 498 -39.90 -18.71 -2.83
CA GLU A 498 -40.34 -17.34 -3.20
C GLU A 498 -40.32 -16.29 -2.06
N GLU A 499 -39.89 -16.72 -0.86
CA GLU A 499 -39.82 -15.91 0.34
C GLU A 499 -38.36 -15.59 0.70
N VAL A 500 -38.11 -14.35 1.10
CA VAL A 500 -36.74 -13.85 1.33
C VAL A 500 -36.44 -13.86 2.82
N TYR A 501 -35.33 -14.49 3.20
CA TYR A 501 -34.83 -14.63 4.57
C TYR A 501 -33.45 -13.98 4.70
N TYR A 502 -33.05 -13.63 5.93
CA TYR A 502 -31.67 -13.20 6.23
C TYR A 502 -31.06 -14.03 7.36
N PHE A 503 -29.85 -14.52 7.08
CA PHE A 503 -29.01 -15.25 8.03
C PHE A 503 -27.71 -14.46 8.24
N ASN A 504 -27.35 -14.16 9.48
CA ASN A 504 -26.12 -13.40 9.79
C ASN A 504 -24.83 -14.21 9.51
N ASP A 505 -23.65 -13.64 9.76
CA ASP A 505 -22.34 -14.29 9.52
C ASP A 505 -22.15 -15.61 10.31
N LEU A 506 -22.92 -15.79 11.39
CA LEU A 506 -22.97 -17.00 12.21
C LEU A 506 -24.06 -17.98 11.75
N GLY A 507 -24.69 -17.74 10.59
CA GLY A 507 -25.75 -18.55 9.98
C GLY A 507 -27.11 -18.49 10.67
N ARG A 508 -27.29 -17.57 11.62
CA ARG A 508 -28.53 -17.46 12.41
C ARG A 508 -29.52 -16.59 11.68
N MET A 509 -30.74 -17.10 11.52
CA MET A 509 -31.89 -16.33 11.04
C MET A 509 -32.17 -15.19 12.01
N GLU A 510 -32.31 -13.97 11.50
CA GLU A 510 -32.73 -12.81 12.29
C GLU A 510 -34.13 -12.34 11.89
N THR A 511 -34.74 -11.50 12.73
CA THR A 511 -36.11 -10.99 12.57
C THR A 511 -36.15 -9.49 12.92
N GLY A 512 -37.18 -8.79 12.45
CA GLY A 512 -37.32 -7.34 12.60
C GLY A 512 -36.46 -6.55 11.62
N TRP A 513 -36.03 -5.36 12.05
CA TRP A 513 -35.26 -4.41 11.24
C TRP A 513 -33.81 -4.85 11.01
N ILE A 514 -33.41 -4.92 9.75
CA ILE A 514 -32.07 -5.34 9.31
C ILE A 514 -31.54 -4.39 8.23
N ASP A 515 -30.32 -3.88 8.42
CA ASP A 515 -29.64 -2.92 7.54
C ASP A 515 -28.49 -3.62 6.77
N LEU A 516 -28.53 -3.62 5.44
CA LEU A 516 -27.57 -4.34 4.57
C LEU A 516 -27.23 -3.52 3.32
N ASP A 517 -25.96 -3.16 3.14
CA ASP A 517 -25.45 -2.45 1.95
C ASP A 517 -26.28 -1.25 1.50
N ASN A 518 -26.63 -0.39 2.47
CA ASN A 518 -27.51 0.80 2.35
C ASN A 518 -29.01 0.51 2.09
N ASN A 519 -29.41 -0.75 1.99
CA ASN A 519 -30.80 -1.18 1.92
C ASN A 519 -31.30 -1.51 3.35
N LYS A 520 -32.57 -1.22 3.63
CA LYS A 520 -33.24 -1.66 4.86
C LYS A 520 -34.28 -2.72 4.53
N TYR A 521 -34.36 -3.74 5.38
CA TYR A 521 -35.34 -4.81 5.31
C TYR A 521 -36.07 -4.91 6.65
N TYR A 522 -37.32 -5.38 6.62
CA TYR A 522 -38.03 -5.81 7.81
C TYR A 522 -38.47 -7.27 7.63
N PHE A 523 -37.95 -8.15 8.48
CA PHE A 523 -38.30 -9.56 8.50
C PHE A 523 -39.36 -9.81 9.58
N ASP A 524 -40.40 -10.59 9.27
CA ASP A 524 -41.48 -10.89 10.22
C ASP A 524 -41.05 -11.84 11.35
N GLU A 525 -41.99 -12.23 12.22
CA GLU A 525 -41.72 -13.18 13.32
C GLU A 525 -41.29 -14.58 12.82
N ASN A 526 -41.53 -14.91 11.55
CA ASN A 526 -41.13 -16.15 10.89
C ASN A 526 -39.79 -16.01 10.12
N GLY A 527 -39.21 -14.80 10.06
CA GLY A 527 -37.98 -14.50 9.32
C GLY A 527 -38.18 -14.12 7.84
N LYS A 528 -39.39 -13.85 7.38
CA LYS A 528 -39.72 -13.49 5.98
C LYS A 528 -39.70 -11.98 5.76
N ALA A 529 -39.07 -11.51 4.68
CA ALA A 529 -39.02 -10.10 4.33
C ALA A 529 -40.41 -9.57 3.93
N HIS A 530 -40.85 -8.50 4.58
CA HIS A 530 -42.12 -7.86 4.27
C HIS A 530 -42.06 -7.17 2.89
N LYS A 531 -43.11 -7.37 2.09
CA LYS A 531 -43.30 -6.73 0.76
C LYS A 531 -44.51 -5.78 0.85
N GLY A 532 -44.55 -4.71 0.06
CA GLY A 532 -45.61 -3.70 0.10
C GLY A 532 -45.64 -2.82 1.35
N PHE A 533 -46.82 -2.30 1.71
CA PHE A 533 -46.98 -1.43 2.89
C PHE A 533 -46.93 -2.19 4.21
N LEU A 534 -46.15 -1.68 5.17
CA LEU A 534 -46.09 -2.13 6.56
C LEU A 534 -46.41 -0.96 7.49
N GLU A 535 -47.12 -1.20 8.59
CA GLU A 535 -47.38 -0.20 9.62
C GLU A 535 -46.95 -0.72 11.00
N LEU A 536 -46.03 0.01 11.66
CA LEU A 536 -45.46 -0.31 12.96
C LEU A 536 -45.57 0.91 13.86
N GLU A 537 -46.14 0.77 15.07
CA GLU A 537 -46.26 1.85 16.06
C GLU A 537 -46.91 3.15 15.52
N GLY A 538 -47.80 3.04 14.52
CA GLY A 538 -48.45 4.17 13.85
C GLY A 538 -47.59 4.87 12.78
N LYS A 539 -46.41 4.32 12.47
CA LYS A 539 -45.54 4.73 11.36
C LYS A 539 -45.73 3.78 10.19
N LYS A 540 -45.90 4.33 8.99
CA LYS A 540 -46.13 3.56 7.77
C LYS A 540 -44.87 3.56 6.90
N TYR A 541 -44.49 2.39 6.43
CA TYR A 541 -43.34 2.10 5.59
C TYR A 541 -43.79 1.42 4.30
N TYR A 542 -42.95 1.41 3.27
CA TYR A 542 -43.21 0.65 2.04
C TYR A 542 -41.94 -0.08 1.59
N PHE A 543 -42.11 -1.37 1.29
CA PHE A 543 -41.07 -2.25 0.81
C PHE A 543 -41.42 -2.67 -0.62
N ASN A 544 -40.44 -2.69 -1.53
CA ASN A 544 -40.67 -3.16 -2.89
C ASN A 544 -40.76 -4.70 -2.94
N GLU A 545 -40.99 -5.27 -4.12
CA GLU A 545 -41.11 -6.74 -4.33
C GLU A 545 -39.90 -7.55 -3.86
N LYS A 546 -38.72 -6.92 -3.71
CA LYS A 546 -37.50 -7.56 -3.18
C LYS A 546 -37.36 -7.44 -1.66
N GLY A 547 -38.39 -6.94 -0.97
CA GLY A 547 -38.37 -6.67 0.47
C GLY A 547 -37.50 -5.47 0.88
N ILE A 548 -37.10 -4.61 -0.06
CA ILE A 548 -36.26 -3.43 0.21
C ILE A 548 -37.15 -2.24 0.56
N MET A 549 -36.95 -1.66 1.74
CA MET A 549 -37.62 -0.43 2.19
C MET A 549 -37.29 0.72 1.24
N GLN A 550 -38.31 1.45 0.78
CA GLN A 550 -38.13 2.61 -0.07
C GLN A 550 -38.03 3.91 0.73
N THR A 551 -37.27 4.87 0.20
CA THR A 551 -37.10 6.23 0.70
C THR A 551 -37.24 7.22 -0.47
N GLY A 552 -37.47 8.50 -0.18
CA GLY A 552 -37.72 9.51 -1.20
C GLY A 552 -39.15 9.45 -1.75
N ILE A 553 -39.35 9.97 -2.96
CA ILE A 553 -40.66 10.03 -3.63
C ILE A 553 -40.95 8.69 -4.33
N VAL A 554 -42.10 8.10 -4.02
CA VAL A 554 -42.56 6.81 -4.57
C VAL A 554 -44.03 6.92 -4.96
N ILE A 555 -44.40 6.35 -6.11
CA ILE A 555 -45.80 6.28 -6.56
C ILE A 555 -46.30 4.85 -6.32
N VAL A 556 -47.38 4.71 -5.56
CA VAL A 556 -48.04 3.42 -5.28
C VAL A 556 -49.52 3.56 -5.62
N ASP A 557 -50.05 2.65 -6.45
CA ASP A 557 -51.44 2.67 -6.94
C ASP A 557 -51.90 4.02 -7.53
N GLY A 558 -50.97 4.76 -8.16
CA GLY A 558 -51.21 6.08 -8.73
C GLY A 558 -51.23 7.25 -7.72
N LYS A 559 -51.02 6.99 -6.42
CA LYS A 559 -50.88 8.02 -5.38
C LYS A 559 -49.41 8.25 -5.04
N THR A 560 -49.03 9.52 -4.90
CA THR A 560 -47.68 9.90 -4.46
C THR A 560 -47.52 9.74 -2.95
N TYR A 561 -46.43 9.13 -2.53
CA TYR A 561 -45.95 9.04 -1.16
C TYR A 561 -44.52 9.60 -1.11
N TYR A 562 -44.19 10.31 -0.03
CA TYR A 562 -42.79 10.56 0.32
C TYR A 562 -42.45 9.73 1.55
N PHE A 563 -41.38 8.94 1.49
CA PHE A 563 -40.84 8.20 2.62
C PHE A 563 -39.55 8.88 3.10
N ASN A 564 -39.49 9.26 4.38
CA ASN A 564 -38.33 10.00 4.89
C ASN A 564 -37.05 9.13 4.96
N SER A 565 -35.93 9.69 5.42
CA SER A 565 -34.67 8.94 5.55
C SER A 565 -34.70 7.78 6.55
N ALA A 566 -35.73 7.70 7.40
CA ALA A 566 -36.03 6.53 8.25
C ALA A 566 -37.07 5.58 7.62
N GLY A 567 -37.61 5.88 6.43
CA GLY A 567 -38.62 5.10 5.71
C GLY A 567 -40.07 5.45 6.03
N GLU A 568 -40.33 6.52 6.77
CA GLU A 568 -41.66 6.84 7.31
C GLU A 568 -42.47 7.69 6.31
N ALA A 569 -43.71 7.29 6.04
CA ALA A 569 -44.55 7.86 4.99
C ALA A 569 -45.25 9.17 5.36
N ILE A 570 -45.02 10.21 4.56
CA ILE A 570 -45.84 11.43 4.49
C ILE A 570 -46.81 11.28 3.31
N THR A 571 -48.11 11.43 3.60
CA THR A 571 -49.23 11.11 2.68
C THR A 571 -50.07 12.32 2.26
N LYS A 572 -49.91 13.44 2.97
CA LYS A 572 -50.42 14.78 2.68
C LYS A 572 -49.62 15.82 3.49
N GLY A 573 -49.61 17.08 3.07
CA GLY A 573 -48.88 18.15 3.74
C GLY A 573 -47.41 18.28 3.31
N TRP A 574 -46.61 18.96 4.13
CA TRP A 574 -45.20 19.27 3.88
C TRP A 574 -44.29 18.04 3.90
N PHE A 575 -43.37 17.94 2.94
CA PHE A 575 -42.20 17.06 3.01
C PHE A 575 -40.94 17.74 2.41
N GLU A 576 -39.77 17.13 2.58
CA GLU A 576 -38.49 17.62 2.07
C GLU A 576 -37.69 16.48 1.42
N ASN A 577 -37.30 16.61 0.16
CA ASN A 577 -36.48 15.64 -0.58
C ASN A 577 -35.26 16.35 -1.18
N ASP A 578 -34.06 15.82 -0.96
CA ASP A 578 -32.77 16.39 -1.40
C ASP A 578 -32.58 17.88 -1.03
N GLY A 579 -33.06 18.27 0.15
CA GLY A 579 -33.02 19.65 0.66
C GLY A 579 -34.05 20.60 0.04
N LYS A 580 -34.88 20.12 -0.90
CA LYS A 580 -35.99 20.85 -1.52
C LYS A 580 -37.30 20.50 -0.84
N LYS A 581 -38.19 21.47 -0.67
CA LYS A 581 -39.49 21.27 0.01
C LYS A 581 -40.63 21.09 -0.98
N TYR A 582 -41.65 20.36 -0.57
CA TYR A 582 -42.80 19.98 -1.39
C TYR A 582 -44.05 19.96 -0.51
N TYR A 583 -45.24 20.01 -1.13
CA TYR A 583 -46.51 19.86 -0.40
C TYR A 583 -47.49 18.98 -1.16
N LEU A 584 -48.05 17.98 -0.49
CA LEU A 584 -49.07 17.07 -1.03
C LEU A 584 -50.48 17.52 -0.63
N ASN A 585 -51.38 17.58 -1.61
CA ASN A 585 -52.83 17.67 -1.39
C ASN A 585 -53.36 16.36 -0.76
N GLU A 586 -54.59 16.35 -0.24
CA GLU A 586 -55.15 15.16 0.45
C GLU A 586 -55.29 13.92 -0.45
N ASP A 587 -55.52 14.13 -1.75
CA ASP A 587 -55.54 13.08 -2.78
C ASP A 587 -54.14 12.47 -3.04
N GLY A 588 -53.06 13.16 -2.69
CA GLY A 588 -51.67 12.75 -2.95
C GLY A 588 -51.08 13.31 -4.24
N THR A 589 -51.70 14.34 -4.82
CA THR A 589 -51.08 15.19 -5.86
C THR A 589 -50.19 16.26 -5.24
N LEU A 590 -49.13 16.67 -5.95
CA LEU A 590 -48.29 17.81 -5.53
C LEU A 590 -49.01 19.14 -5.76
N LYS A 591 -48.74 20.12 -4.90
CA LYS A 591 -49.07 21.52 -5.17
C LYS A 591 -48.07 22.12 -6.15
N VAL A 592 -48.59 22.82 -7.16
CA VAL A 592 -47.85 23.57 -8.17
C VAL A 592 -48.40 25.00 -8.25
N GLY A 593 -47.55 25.97 -8.59
CA GLY A 593 -47.88 27.39 -8.64
C GLY A 593 -48.05 28.05 -7.26
N LEU A 594 -48.62 29.26 -7.26
CA LEU A 594 -48.88 30.05 -6.05
C LEU A 594 -50.02 29.44 -5.21
N ASN A 595 -49.73 29.00 -3.99
CA ASN A 595 -50.68 28.36 -3.09
C ASN A 595 -50.67 29.03 -1.70
N ASN A 596 -51.84 29.14 -1.07
CA ASN A 596 -51.93 29.46 0.35
C ASN A 596 -51.91 28.16 1.18
N ILE A 597 -51.06 28.11 2.20
CA ILE A 597 -50.93 27.00 3.14
C ILE A 597 -50.85 27.61 4.55
N ASP A 598 -51.81 27.24 5.40
CA ASP A 598 -51.93 27.68 6.80
C ASP A 598 -51.89 29.22 7.00
N GLY A 599 -52.32 29.98 5.99
CA GLY A 599 -52.36 31.45 5.98
C GLY A 599 -51.23 32.11 5.20
N ASP A 600 -50.08 31.44 5.05
CA ASP A 600 -48.92 31.94 4.30
C ASP A 600 -49.01 31.58 2.81
N LEU A 601 -48.41 32.41 1.95
CA LEU A 601 -48.30 32.16 0.51
C LEU A 601 -46.94 31.56 0.17
N TYR A 602 -46.97 30.50 -0.63
CA TYR A 602 -45.81 29.76 -1.12
C TYR A 602 -45.93 29.60 -2.64
N TYR A 603 -44.80 29.56 -3.34
CA TYR A 603 -44.77 29.20 -4.76
C TYR A 603 -44.06 27.86 -4.93
N PHE A 604 -44.72 26.95 -5.63
CA PHE A 604 -44.15 25.70 -6.10
C PHE A 604 -44.00 25.77 -7.62
N ASP A 605 -42.94 25.19 -8.19
CA ASP A 605 -42.78 25.14 -9.64
C ASP A 605 -43.65 24.06 -10.32
N THR A 606 -43.34 23.69 -11.57
CA THR A 606 -44.06 22.67 -12.34
C THR A 606 -43.84 21.25 -11.84
N ASP A 607 -42.71 21.00 -11.18
CA ASP A 607 -42.33 19.69 -10.62
C ASP A 607 -42.71 19.59 -9.13
N GLY A 608 -43.31 20.66 -8.58
CA GLY A 608 -43.80 20.76 -7.22
C GLY A 608 -42.74 21.21 -6.21
N GLU A 609 -41.59 21.72 -6.65
CA GLU A 609 -40.53 22.18 -5.78
C GLU A 609 -40.87 23.57 -5.22
N MET A 610 -40.87 23.69 -3.89
CA MET A 610 -41.10 24.95 -3.17
C MET A 610 -39.90 25.88 -3.37
N LEU A 611 -40.10 26.91 -4.18
CA LEU A 611 -39.04 27.86 -4.51
C LEU A 611 -38.87 28.94 -3.42
N SER A 612 -37.69 29.57 -3.42
CA SER A 612 -37.37 30.74 -2.60
C SER A 612 -36.52 31.73 -3.39
N GLY A 613 -36.39 32.96 -2.90
CA GLY A 613 -35.76 34.05 -3.62
C GLY A 613 -36.73 34.82 -4.53
N TRP A 614 -36.23 35.32 -5.65
CA TRP A 614 -37.02 36.07 -6.64
C TRP A 614 -37.77 35.14 -7.59
N ILE A 615 -39.08 35.35 -7.73
CA ILE A 615 -39.95 34.58 -8.62
C ILE A 615 -40.84 35.54 -9.41
N ASP A 616 -40.93 35.31 -10.72
CA ASP A 616 -41.76 36.10 -11.63
C ASP A 616 -43.02 35.31 -12.01
N VAL A 617 -44.19 35.89 -11.75
CA VAL A 617 -45.52 35.30 -12.01
C VAL A 617 -46.37 36.35 -12.70
N ASP A 618 -46.94 36.03 -13.86
CA ASP A 618 -47.78 36.95 -14.66
C ASP A 618 -47.17 38.36 -14.87
N SER A 619 -45.88 38.38 -15.21
CA SER A 619 -45.05 39.60 -15.37
C SER A 619 -44.89 40.46 -14.11
N LYS A 620 -45.23 39.94 -12.93
CA LYS A 620 -44.99 40.56 -11.62
C LYS A 620 -43.93 39.80 -10.86
N ARG A 621 -43.01 40.55 -10.22
CA ARG A 621 -41.93 39.98 -9.42
C ARG A 621 -42.31 39.93 -7.94
N TYR A 622 -42.07 38.78 -7.32
CA TYR A 622 -42.32 38.51 -5.90
C TYR A 622 -41.03 37.99 -5.24
N TYR A 623 -40.89 38.18 -3.93
CA TYR A 623 -39.80 37.59 -3.16
C TYR A 623 -40.34 36.59 -2.12
N PHE A 624 -39.78 35.39 -2.07
CA PHE A 624 -40.08 34.36 -1.09
C PHE A 624 -38.84 34.15 -0.20
N ASN A 625 -39.04 34.08 1.11
CA ASN A 625 -37.94 33.89 2.07
C ASN A 625 -37.38 32.45 2.00
N GLU A 626 -36.25 32.20 2.66
CA GLU A 626 -35.58 30.88 2.72
C GLU A 626 -36.48 29.75 3.25
N ASN A 627 -37.54 30.08 4.00
CA ASN A 627 -38.56 29.14 4.46
C ASN A 627 -39.77 29.01 3.49
N GLY A 628 -39.64 29.50 2.25
CA GLY A 628 -40.67 29.47 1.21
C GLY A 628 -41.81 30.48 1.36
N LYS A 629 -41.89 31.22 2.47
CA LYS A 629 -43.00 32.17 2.72
C LYS A 629 -42.81 33.46 1.95
N MET A 630 -43.82 33.91 1.21
CA MET A 630 -43.81 35.17 0.48
C MET A 630 -43.56 36.36 1.42
N HIS A 631 -42.55 37.17 1.09
CA HIS A 631 -42.19 38.35 1.87
C HIS A 631 -43.11 39.53 1.51
N LYS A 632 -43.45 40.34 2.51
CA LYS A 632 -44.19 41.58 2.38
C LYS A 632 -43.54 42.67 3.23
N GLY A 633 -43.39 43.87 2.70
CA GLY A 633 -42.63 44.96 3.30
C GLY A 633 -41.17 45.01 2.84
N TRP A 634 -40.30 45.52 3.72
CA TRP A 634 -38.89 45.80 3.42
C TRP A 634 -38.02 44.54 3.49
N LYS A 635 -37.30 44.25 2.41
CA LYS A 635 -36.35 43.13 2.32
C LYS A 635 -34.97 43.62 1.88
N ASP A 636 -33.96 43.40 2.72
CA ASP A 636 -32.56 43.53 2.32
C ASP A 636 -32.02 42.21 1.77
N ILE A 637 -31.22 42.28 0.71
CA ILE A 637 -30.55 41.15 0.04
C ILE A 637 -29.13 41.61 -0.35
N GLY A 638 -28.14 41.21 0.44
CA GLY A 638 -26.77 41.72 0.29
C GLY A 638 -26.68 43.19 0.67
N ASP A 639 -26.16 44.01 -0.26
CA ASP A 639 -26.07 45.47 -0.15
C ASP A 639 -27.33 46.21 -0.63
N LYS A 640 -28.30 45.49 -1.21
CA LYS A 640 -29.48 46.03 -1.89
C LYS A 640 -30.74 45.88 -1.04
N SER A 641 -31.45 46.98 -0.81
CA SER A 641 -32.78 46.99 -0.20
C SER A 641 -33.87 46.98 -1.27
N TYR A 642 -34.98 46.29 -1.00
CA TYR A 642 -36.16 46.18 -1.86
C TYR A 642 -37.42 46.37 -1.01
N TYR A 643 -38.54 46.71 -1.65
CA TYR A 643 -39.85 46.73 -0.99
C TYR A 643 -40.85 45.89 -1.78
N LEU A 644 -41.50 44.96 -1.08
CA LEU A 644 -42.61 44.16 -1.57
C LEU A 644 -43.89 44.76 -0.99
N ASP A 645 -44.90 45.05 -1.81
CA ASP A 645 -46.12 45.71 -1.34
C ASP A 645 -46.81 44.91 -0.21
N VAL A 646 -47.22 45.61 0.85
CA VAL A 646 -47.73 44.98 2.07
C VAL A 646 -49.10 44.32 1.92
N ASN A 647 -49.81 44.58 0.83
CA ASN A 647 -51.11 43.96 0.53
C ASN A 647 -50.92 42.77 -0.42
N THR A 648 -50.23 42.98 -1.54
CA THR A 648 -50.11 42.05 -2.67
C THR A 648 -48.84 41.20 -2.66
N GLY A 649 -47.73 41.69 -2.10
CA GLY A 649 -46.39 41.11 -2.22
C GLY A 649 -45.61 41.53 -3.47
N GLU A 650 -46.18 42.37 -4.33
CA GLU A 650 -45.56 42.79 -5.60
C GLU A 650 -44.34 43.70 -5.36
N MET A 651 -43.23 43.43 -6.05
CA MET A 651 -42.02 44.24 -5.97
C MET A 651 -42.25 45.66 -6.47
N ALA A 652 -41.92 46.65 -5.64
CA ALA A 652 -42.03 48.05 -5.99
C ALA A 652 -40.96 48.50 -6.99
N THR A 653 -41.39 49.22 -8.02
CA THR A 653 -40.56 49.96 -8.97
C THR A 653 -41.01 51.43 -9.05
N GLY A 654 -40.10 52.32 -9.45
CA GLY A 654 -40.34 53.76 -9.53
C GLY A 654 -40.46 54.46 -8.16
N PHE A 655 -41.04 55.66 -8.15
CA PHE A 655 -41.32 56.39 -6.91
C PHE A 655 -42.44 55.74 -6.09
N LYS A 656 -42.25 55.62 -4.77
CA LYS A 656 -43.28 55.20 -3.80
C LYS A 656 -43.25 56.08 -2.56
N VAL A 657 -44.41 56.38 -2.01
CA VAL A 657 -44.55 57.03 -0.69
C VAL A 657 -44.89 55.97 0.35
N LEU A 658 -43.95 55.67 1.24
CA LEU A 658 -44.04 54.62 2.25
C LEU A 658 -43.89 55.26 3.64
N GLY A 659 -44.90 55.12 4.50
CA GLY A 659 -44.89 55.73 5.85
C GLY A 659 -44.73 57.27 5.85
N GLY A 660 -45.21 57.96 4.82
CA GLY A 660 -45.04 59.41 4.67
C GLY A 660 -43.63 59.86 4.26
N LYS A 661 -42.80 58.96 3.72
CA LYS A 661 -41.50 59.28 3.11
C LYS A 661 -41.45 58.75 1.68
N THR A 662 -40.84 59.53 0.79
CA THR A 662 -40.66 59.14 -0.63
C THR A 662 -39.39 58.31 -0.77
N PHE A 663 -39.48 57.25 -1.57
CA PHE A 663 -38.38 56.36 -1.96
C PHE A 663 -38.43 56.19 -3.48
N TYR A 664 -37.29 55.84 -4.09
CA TYR A 664 -37.24 55.43 -5.49
C TYR A 664 -36.61 54.05 -5.62
N PHE A 665 -37.29 53.18 -6.35
CA PHE A 665 -36.84 51.84 -6.69
C PHE A 665 -36.55 51.78 -8.18
N THR A 666 -35.43 51.18 -8.57
CA THR A 666 -35.09 50.95 -9.99
C THR A 666 -36.09 49.99 -10.66
N ASN A 667 -35.97 49.77 -11.97
CA ASN A 667 -36.78 48.77 -12.67
C ASN A 667 -36.54 47.34 -12.14
N ASP A 668 -35.35 47.06 -11.61
CA ASP A 668 -35.01 45.81 -10.91
C ASP A 668 -35.49 45.79 -9.44
N GLY A 669 -36.24 46.80 -8.99
CA GLY A 669 -36.78 46.94 -7.63
C GLY A 669 -35.77 47.36 -6.56
N VAL A 670 -34.52 47.66 -6.93
CA VAL A 670 -33.48 48.09 -5.99
C VAL A 670 -33.76 49.51 -5.51
N MET A 671 -33.93 49.69 -4.20
CA MET A 671 -34.03 50.99 -3.54
C MET A 671 -32.74 51.78 -3.75
N SER A 672 -32.87 53.00 -4.25
CA SER A 672 -31.71 53.84 -4.56
C SER A 672 -31.21 54.62 -3.33
N LYS A 673 -29.90 54.93 -3.32
CA LYS A 673 -29.19 55.70 -2.29
C LYS A 673 -28.18 56.63 -2.97
N GLY A 674 -27.79 57.71 -2.31
CA GLY A 674 -26.92 58.73 -2.87
C GLY A 674 -27.63 59.59 -3.91
N PHE A 675 -26.86 60.17 -4.84
CA PHE A 675 -27.37 60.96 -5.96
C PHE A 675 -27.86 60.05 -7.09
N VAL A 676 -29.03 60.35 -7.64
CA VAL A 676 -29.69 59.55 -8.69
C VAL A 676 -30.31 60.47 -9.72
N ASP A 677 -29.93 60.35 -10.99
CA ASP A 677 -30.61 61.06 -12.08
C ASP A 677 -31.83 60.26 -12.56
N ILE A 678 -33.01 60.87 -12.48
CA ILE A 678 -34.29 60.28 -12.85
C ILE A 678 -34.98 61.27 -13.80
N GLU A 679 -35.23 60.84 -15.05
CA GLU A 679 -35.87 61.65 -16.10
C GLU A 679 -35.21 63.05 -16.29
N GLY A 680 -33.87 63.10 -16.21
CA GLY A 680 -33.08 64.33 -16.36
C GLY A 680 -33.11 65.28 -15.16
N SER A 681 -33.69 64.86 -14.03
CA SER A 681 -33.63 65.58 -12.75
C SER A 681 -32.80 64.78 -11.75
N THR A 682 -31.82 65.40 -11.10
CA THR A 682 -31.04 64.75 -10.03
C THR A 682 -31.81 64.78 -8.71
N TYR A 683 -31.87 63.65 -8.02
CA TYR A 683 -32.45 63.47 -6.69
C TYR A 683 -31.36 62.99 -5.72
N TYR A 684 -31.60 63.10 -4.41
CA TYR A 684 -30.78 62.44 -3.40
C TYR A 684 -31.62 61.62 -2.44
N PHE A 685 -31.19 60.39 -2.19
CA PHE A 685 -31.78 59.46 -1.22
C PHE A 685 -30.72 59.14 -0.16
N ASN A 686 -31.06 59.32 1.12
CA ASN A 686 -30.11 59.08 2.21
C ASN A 686 -29.79 57.58 2.41
N ASP A 687 -28.95 57.25 3.40
CA ASP A 687 -28.54 55.85 3.67
C ASP A 687 -29.71 54.91 4.02
N LEU A 688 -30.85 55.47 4.44
CA LEU A 688 -32.12 54.79 4.68
C LEU A 688 -33.05 54.81 3.45
N GLY A 689 -32.57 55.24 2.29
CA GLY A 689 -33.29 55.33 1.01
C GLY A 689 -34.35 56.42 0.90
N ARG A 690 -34.46 57.30 1.90
CA ARG A 690 -35.49 58.35 1.93
C ARG A 690 -35.03 59.53 1.09
N MET A 691 -35.89 60.00 0.20
CA MET A 691 -35.66 61.19 -0.60
C MET A 691 -35.50 62.41 0.32
N GLU A 692 -34.42 63.16 0.16
CA GLU A 692 -34.19 64.40 0.90
C GLU A 692 -34.76 65.61 0.15
N ILE A 693 -35.29 66.56 0.90
CA ILE A 693 -35.85 67.82 0.41
C ILE A 693 -35.28 68.98 1.23
N GLY A 694 -35.13 70.16 0.61
CA GLY A 694 -34.48 71.31 1.24
C GLY A 694 -32.96 71.16 1.32
N TRP A 695 -32.36 71.63 2.42
CA TRP A 695 -30.91 71.69 2.60
C TRP A 695 -30.30 70.35 3.03
N LEU A 696 -29.41 69.83 2.18
CA LEU A 696 -28.56 68.68 2.48
C LEU A 696 -27.11 69.14 2.72
N THR A 697 -26.41 68.51 3.67
CA THR A 697 -24.98 68.74 3.93
C THR A 697 -24.25 67.40 3.94
N LEU A 698 -23.23 67.23 3.10
CA LEU A 698 -22.43 66.01 2.96
C LEU A 698 -20.95 66.36 3.15
N GLY A 699 -20.40 66.02 4.32
CA GLY A 699 -19.06 66.49 4.72
C GLY A 699 -19.02 68.01 4.81
N VAL A 700 -18.14 68.64 4.02
CA VAL A 700 -18.09 70.11 3.91
C VAL A 700 -19.08 70.69 2.90
N GLU A 701 -19.59 69.86 1.97
CA GLU A 701 -20.40 70.32 0.84
C GLU A 701 -21.87 70.49 1.23
N LYS A 702 -22.55 71.43 0.58
CA LYS A 702 -24.00 71.62 0.69
C LYS A 702 -24.68 71.49 -0.66
N TYR A 703 -25.91 70.99 -0.63
CA TYR A 703 -26.80 70.83 -1.78
C TYR A 703 -28.19 71.31 -1.36
N TYR A 704 -29.03 71.69 -2.32
CA TYR A 704 -30.43 72.03 -2.04
C TYR A 704 -31.35 71.34 -3.04
N PHE A 705 -32.43 70.75 -2.53
CA PHE A 705 -33.45 70.05 -3.29
C PHE A 705 -34.78 70.79 -3.09
N ASN A 706 -35.58 70.96 -4.15
CA ASN A 706 -36.89 71.61 -4.03
C ASN A 706 -37.92 70.68 -3.34
N GLU A 707 -39.17 71.12 -3.23
CA GLU A 707 -40.25 70.35 -2.60
C GLU A 707 -40.57 69.04 -3.34
N ASP A 708 -40.29 68.96 -4.65
CA ASP A 708 -40.38 67.71 -5.45
C ASP A 708 -39.19 66.76 -5.23
N GLY A 709 -38.14 67.19 -4.51
CA GLY A 709 -36.88 66.44 -4.34
C GLY A 709 -35.84 66.65 -5.44
N LYS A 710 -36.02 67.64 -6.34
CA LYS A 710 -35.10 67.92 -7.44
C LYS A 710 -33.95 68.85 -7.03
N MET A 711 -32.72 68.41 -7.27
CA MET A 711 -31.49 69.16 -6.97
C MET A 711 -31.45 70.46 -7.77
N GLN A 712 -31.17 71.57 -7.09
CA GLN A 712 -31.04 72.87 -7.72
C GLN A 712 -29.61 73.09 -8.26
N LYS A 713 -29.52 73.79 -9.39
CA LYS A 713 -28.29 74.13 -10.11
C LYS A 713 -28.36 75.59 -10.56
N GLY A 714 -27.20 76.24 -10.70
CA GLY A 714 -27.13 77.66 -11.05
C GLY A 714 -27.58 78.59 -9.91
N TRP A 715 -28.21 79.71 -10.26
CA TRP A 715 -28.75 80.65 -9.28
C TRP A 715 -30.07 80.16 -8.67
N SER A 716 -30.15 80.12 -7.35
CA SER A 716 -31.38 79.76 -6.62
C SER A 716 -31.64 80.73 -5.47
N THR A 717 -32.89 81.14 -5.29
CA THR A 717 -33.34 81.88 -4.11
C THR A 717 -34.03 80.92 -3.15
N ILE A 718 -33.60 80.90 -1.89
CA ILE A 718 -34.05 79.96 -0.87
C ILE A 718 -34.42 80.79 0.37
N GLY A 719 -35.71 80.88 0.68
CA GLY A 719 -36.21 81.92 1.58
C GLY A 719 -35.99 83.31 0.97
N ASN A 720 -35.35 84.21 1.71
CA ASN A 720 -34.98 85.54 1.20
C ASN A 720 -33.57 85.59 0.61
N ASP A 721 -32.74 84.56 0.84
CA ASP A 721 -31.33 84.56 0.51
C ASP A 721 -31.07 83.92 -0.87
N LYS A 722 -30.03 84.41 -1.55
CA LYS A 722 -29.66 83.96 -2.90
C LYS A 722 -28.34 83.20 -2.87
N TYR A 723 -28.33 82.03 -3.48
CA TYR A 723 -27.22 81.07 -3.50
C TYR A 723 -26.86 80.72 -4.95
N TYR A 724 -25.64 80.23 -5.16
CA TYR A 724 -25.24 79.62 -6.42
C TYR A 724 -24.84 78.16 -6.21
N PHE A 725 -25.41 77.25 -6.99
CA PHE A 725 -25.04 75.83 -7.03
C PHE A 725 -24.33 75.54 -8.36
N ASN A 726 -23.24 74.77 -8.32
CA ASN A 726 -22.52 74.38 -9.54
C ASN A 726 -23.30 73.28 -10.31
N GLU A 727 -22.81 72.88 -11.47
CA GLU A 727 -23.48 71.87 -12.32
C GLU A 727 -23.59 70.47 -11.69
N ASP A 728 -22.75 70.18 -10.69
CA ASP A 728 -22.82 68.99 -9.84
C ASP A 728 -23.73 69.18 -8.60
N GLY A 729 -24.41 70.32 -8.49
CA GLY A 729 -25.31 70.67 -7.38
C GLY A 729 -24.62 71.18 -6.12
N ARG A 730 -23.28 71.29 -6.06
CA ARG A 730 -22.59 71.81 -4.88
C ARG A 730 -22.82 73.31 -4.73
N MET A 731 -23.25 73.74 -3.55
CA MET A 731 -23.35 75.14 -3.15
C MET A 731 -21.96 75.79 -3.19
N HIS A 732 -21.79 76.71 -4.13
CA HIS A 732 -20.54 77.43 -4.30
C HIS A 732 -20.31 78.40 -3.14
N ARG A 733 -19.04 78.54 -2.74
CA ARG A 733 -18.56 79.46 -1.71
C ARG A 733 -17.30 80.16 -2.20
N GLY A 734 -17.10 81.40 -1.79
CA GLY A 734 -16.04 82.24 -2.30
C GLY A 734 -16.39 82.85 -3.67
N TRP A 735 -15.36 83.04 -4.49
CA TRP A 735 -15.43 83.77 -5.76
C TRP A 735 -15.98 82.93 -6.91
N LYS A 736 -17.06 83.42 -7.53
CA LYS A 736 -17.66 82.82 -8.74
C LYS A 736 -17.78 83.84 -9.87
N ASP A 737 -17.11 83.58 -10.98
CA ASP A 737 -17.35 84.31 -12.23
C ASP A 737 -18.47 83.64 -13.06
N ILE A 738 -19.39 84.46 -13.56
CA ILE A 738 -20.52 84.04 -14.41
C ILE A 738 -20.71 85.12 -15.48
N CYS A 739 -20.58 84.76 -16.76
CA CYS A 739 -20.75 85.68 -17.90
C CYS A 739 -19.99 87.02 -17.72
N SER A 740 -18.70 86.93 -17.40
CA SER A 740 -17.80 88.07 -17.13
C SER A 740 -18.17 88.98 -15.96
N LYS A 741 -19.09 88.55 -15.07
CA LYS A 741 -19.42 89.20 -13.81
C LYS A 741 -18.91 88.36 -12.65
N SER A 742 -18.14 88.96 -11.77
CA SER A 742 -17.63 88.33 -10.55
C SER A 742 -18.63 88.49 -9.41
N TYR A 743 -18.91 87.40 -8.71
CA TYR A 743 -19.78 87.32 -7.53
C TYR A 743 -18.98 86.73 -6.36
N TYR A 744 -19.38 87.06 -5.13
CA TYR A 744 -18.87 86.38 -3.93
C TYR A 744 -20.04 85.76 -3.17
N LEU A 745 -19.95 84.46 -2.93
CA LEU A 745 -20.84 83.70 -2.05
C LEU A 745 -20.11 83.58 -0.71
N ASP A 746 -20.73 83.98 0.41
CA ASP A 746 -20.05 84.01 1.71
C ASP A 746 -19.44 82.64 2.08
N ILE A 747 -18.19 82.66 2.56
CA ILE A 747 -17.40 81.44 2.75
C ILE A 747 -17.98 80.49 3.81
N ASN A 748 -18.79 81.00 4.74
CA ASN A 748 -19.40 80.20 5.80
C ASN A 748 -20.81 79.74 5.39
N THR A 749 -21.65 80.70 4.98
CA THR A 749 -23.09 80.54 4.77
C THR A 749 -23.48 80.18 3.33
N GLY A 750 -22.68 80.57 2.33
CA GLY A 750 -22.98 80.46 0.90
C GLY A 750 -23.86 81.58 0.34
N ILE A 751 -24.27 82.56 1.16
CA ILE A 751 -25.17 83.65 0.76
C ILE A 751 -24.43 84.65 -0.13
N MET A 752 -25.04 85.07 -1.24
CA MET A 752 -24.50 86.08 -2.14
C MET A 752 -24.27 87.42 -1.44
N ALA A 753 -23.05 87.95 -1.51
CA ALA A 753 -22.68 89.24 -0.93
C ALA A 753 -23.31 90.42 -1.69
N THR A 754 -23.74 91.44 -0.93
CA THR A 754 -24.31 92.69 -1.44
C THR A 754 -23.86 93.87 -0.57
N GLY A 755 -23.51 95.01 -1.18
CA GLY A 755 -22.86 96.14 -0.50
C GLY A 755 -21.40 95.89 -0.15
N PHE A 756 -20.85 96.64 0.81
CA PHE A 756 -19.46 96.47 1.27
C PHE A 756 -19.26 95.16 2.04
N ARG A 757 -18.14 94.47 1.79
CA ARG A 757 -17.66 93.32 2.59
C ARG A 757 -16.15 93.41 2.75
N GLU A 758 -15.64 92.93 3.89
CA GLU A 758 -14.21 92.75 4.10
C GLU A 758 -13.86 91.26 4.01
N LEU A 759 -12.97 90.90 3.10
CA LEU A 759 -12.63 89.53 2.73
C LEU A 759 -11.10 89.42 2.71
N GLY A 760 -10.52 88.65 3.64
CA GLY A 760 -9.06 88.47 3.73
C GLY A 760 -8.28 89.77 4.02
N GLY A 761 -8.83 90.68 4.83
CA GLY A 761 -8.21 91.97 5.13
C GLY A 761 -8.23 92.97 3.96
N GLN A 762 -9.12 92.77 2.98
CA GLN A 762 -9.33 93.65 1.83
C GLN A 762 -10.83 93.95 1.72
N THR A 763 -11.20 95.22 1.53
CA THR A 763 -12.61 95.60 1.33
C THR A 763 -13.00 95.46 -0.13
N PHE A 764 -14.21 95.00 -0.39
CA PHE A 764 -14.85 94.86 -1.71
C PHE A 764 -16.24 95.49 -1.64
N TYR A 765 -16.81 95.88 -2.78
CA TYR A 765 -18.21 96.30 -2.89
C TYR A 765 -18.92 95.49 -3.97
N PHE A 766 -20.13 95.03 -3.63
CA PHE A 766 -21.03 94.28 -4.51
C PHE A 766 -22.32 95.07 -4.71
N THR A 767 -22.92 95.01 -5.90
CA THR A 767 -24.24 95.61 -6.14
C THR A 767 -25.36 94.85 -5.40
N ASN A 768 -26.61 95.34 -5.46
CA ASN A 768 -27.76 94.63 -4.90
C ASN A 768 -28.00 93.28 -5.61
N GLU A 769 -27.59 93.16 -6.86
CA GLU A 769 -27.62 91.94 -7.67
C GLU A 769 -26.42 91.02 -7.40
N GLY A 770 -25.50 91.44 -6.52
CA GLY A 770 -24.31 90.71 -6.06
C GLY A 770 -23.06 90.84 -6.95
N ILE A 771 -23.06 91.75 -7.92
CA ILE A 771 -21.95 91.91 -8.87
C ILE A 771 -20.84 92.73 -8.20
N MET A 772 -19.61 92.22 -8.19
CA MET A 772 -18.44 92.93 -7.69
C MET A 772 -18.11 94.16 -8.55
N SER A 773 -17.94 95.32 -7.93
CA SER A 773 -17.51 96.54 -8.60
C SER A 773 -16.01 96.54 -8.95
N LYS A 774 -15.67 97.23 -10.04
CA LYS A 774 -14.31 97.52 -10.51
C LYS A 774 -14.24 98.97 -11.00
N GLY A 775 -13.07 99.59 -10.94
CA GLY A 775 -12.85 100.98 -11.29
C GLY A 775 -13.52 101.97 -10.33
N TRP A 776 -13.80 103.16 -10.84
CA TRP A 776 -14.52 104.22 -10.12
C TRP A 776 -15.94 103.78 -9.76
N THR A 777 -16.26 103.80 -8.47
CA THR A 777 -17.57 103.41 -7.94
C THR A 777 -18.05 104.46 -6.94
N GLU A 778 -19.29 104.93 -7.12
CA GLU A 778 -19.92 105.90 -6.22
C GLU A 778 -21.01 105.21 -5.39
N VAL A 779 -20.94 105.36 -4.07
CA VAL A 779 -21.89 104.75 -3.13
C VAL A 779 -22.43 105.82 -2.20
N LYS A 780 -23.73 106.14 -2.33
CA LYS A 780 -24.43 107.18 -1.55
C LYS A 780 -23.81 108.60 -1.63
N GLY A 781 -23.05 108.89 -2.69
CA GLY A 781 -22.41 110.18 -2.95
C GLY A 781 -20.91 110.23 -2.62
N ASP A 782 -20.38 109.23 -1.92
CA ASP A 782 -18.94 109.06 -1.72
C ASP A 782 -18.32 108.23 -2.86
N LYS A 783 -17.13 108.64 -3.31
CA LYS A 783 -16.39 107.95 -4.37
C LYS A 783 -15.29 107.07 -3.81
N TYR A 784 -15.21 105.88 -4.39
CA TYR A 784 -14.26 104.82 -4.10
C TYR A 784 -13.62 104.37 -5.41
N TYR A 785 -12.41 103.79 -5.32
CA TYR A 785 -11.81 103.09 -6.45
C TYR A 785 -11.53 101.64 -6.07
N PHE A 786 -12.02 100.72 -6.90
CA PHE A 786 -11.75 99.29 -6.80
C PHE A 786 -10.82 98.90 -7.96
N ASN A 787 -9.73 98.17 -7.70
CA ASN A 787 -8.84 97.74 -8.79
C ASN A 787 -9.47 96.64 -9.67
N ASP A 788 -8.74 96.12 -10.66
CA ASP A 788 -9.27 95.07 -11.57
C ASP A 788 -9.58 93.74 -10.88
N PHE A 789 -9.08 93.55 -9.64
CA PHE A 789 -9.42 92.45 -8.75
C PHE A 789 -10.55 92.80 -7.76
N GLY A 790 -11.20 93.96 -7.92
CA GLY A 790 -12.30 94.46 -7.09
C GLY A 790 -11.93 94.89 -5.68
N ARG A 791 -10.63 95.03 -5.36
CA ARG A 791 -10.18 95.44 -4.03
C ARG A 791 -10.26 96.95 -3.88
N MET A 792 -10.85 97.44 -2.81
CA MET A 792 -10.92 98.87 -2.48
C MET A 792 -9.51 99.40 -2.22
N GLN A 793 -9.11 100.43 -2.97
CA GLN A 793 -7.79 101.03 -2.81
C GLN A 793 -7.78 102.01 -1.62
N LYS A 794 -6.65 102.09 -0.92
CA LYS A 794 -6.44 102.86 0.32
C LYS A 794 -5.05 103.51 0.31
N GLY A 795 -4.88 104.65 0.97
CA GLY A 795 -3.66 105.45 0.93
C GLY A 795 -3.43 106.13 -0.43
N TRP A 796 -2.17 106.43 -0.75
CA TRP A 796 -1.74 106.93 -2.06
C TRP A 796 -1.82 105.85 -3.15
N GLN A 797 -2.45 106.19 -4.27
CA GLN A 797 -2.86 105.25 -5.30
C GLN A 797 -2.79 105.88 -6.68
N ARG A 798 -2.06 105.27 -7.62
CA ARG A 798 -1.88 105.83 -8.96
C ARG A 798 -2.84 105.18 -9.98
N ILE A 799 -3.80 105.96 -10.46
CA ILE A 799 -4.91 105.54 -11.33
C ILE A 799 -4.87 106.39 -12.61
N GLU A 800 -4.94 105.76 -13.79
CA GLU A 800 -4.92 106.45 -15.09
C GLU A 800 -3.78 107.49 -15.23
N GLY A 801 -2.61 107.15 -14.66
CA GLY A 801 -1.40 108.00 -14.68
C GLY A 801 -1.34 109.09 -13.60
N LYS A 802 -2.44 109.39 -12.93
CA LYS A 802 -2.60 110.41 -11.86
C LYS A 802 -2.49 109.76 -10.48
N GLU A 803 -1.95 110.46 -9.49
CA GLU A 803 -2.10 110.04 -8.08
C GLU A 803 -3.46 110.44 -7.52
N TYR A 804 -3.99 109.65 -6.60
CA TYR A 804 -5.14 109.92 -5.75
C TYR A 804 -4.85 109.45 -4.32
N TYR A 805 -5.53 110.02 -3.32
CA TYR A 805 -5.54 109.49 -1.95
C TYR A 805 -6.93 108.97 -1.58
N PHE A 806 -6.97 107.81 -0.94
CA PHE A 806 -8.19 107.21 -0.37
C PHE A 806 -7.97 107.01 1.13
N TYR A 807 -8.84 107.57 1.98
CA TYR A 807 -8.63 107.55 3.42
C TYR A 807 -8.50 106.10 3.96
N PRO A 808 -7.41 105.74 4.68
CA PRO A 808 -7.18 104.36 5.12
C PRO A 808 -8.30 103.75 5.94
N GLU A 809 -9.02 104.52 6.74
CA GLU A 809 -10.14 104.04 7.54
C GLU A 809 -11.36 103.68 6.67
N SER A 810 -11.75 104.56 5.74
CA SER A 810 -13.04 104.48 5.04
C SER A 810 -12.97 104.04 3.58
N GLY A 811 -11.82 104.21 2.90
CA GLY A 811 -11.67 104.04 1.45
C GLY A 811 -12.23 105.18 0.60
N ILE A 812 -12.76 106.23 1.21
CA ILE A 812 -13.33 107.38 0.49
C ILE A 812 -12.19 108.19 -0.14
N MET A 813 -12.35 108.58 -1.40
CA MET A 813 -11.43 109.45 -2.13
C MET A 813 -11.36 110.83 -1.47
N ALA A 814 -10.16 111.25 -1.06
CA ALA A 814 -9.89 112.61 -0.62
C ALA A 814 -10.01 113.59 -1.81
N LYS A 815 -10.49 114.80 -1.54
CA LYS A 815 -10.64 115.89 -2.52
C LYS A 815 -10.59 117.24 -1.83
N SER A 816 -10.14 118.28 -2.53
CA SER A 816 -10.03 119.66 -2.04
C SER A 816 -9.29 119.78 -0.70
N THR A 817 -8.15 119.10 -0.57
CA THR A 817 -7.47 118.92 0.73
C THR A 817 -5.95 118.73 0.57
N ILE A 818 -5.22 118.56 1.67
CA ILE A 818 -3.78 118.29 1.69
C ILE A 818 -3.54 117.04 2.55
N ILE A 819 -2.77 116.09 2.03
CA ILE A 819 -2.36 114.87 2.72
C ILE A 819 -0.85 114.72 2.56
N ASP A 820 -0.12 114.32 3.61
CA ASP A 820 1.33 114.05 3.58
C ASP A 820 2.20 115.13 2.90
N GLY A 821 1.78 116.41 2.98
CA GLY A 821 2.44 117.55 2.32
C GLY A 821 2.16 117.70 0.82
N ARG A 822 1.33 116.82 0.24
CA ARG A 822 0.87 116.83 -1.15
C ARG A 822 -0.53 117.43 -1.24
N GLU A 823 -0.71 118.38 -2.15
CA GLU A 823 -1.99 119.01 -2.46
C GLU A 823 -2.88 118.07 -3.29
N ILE A 824 -4.18 118.00 -2.95
CA ILE A 824 -5.19 117.18 -3.62
C ILE A 824 -6.33 118.07 -4.13
N ASP A 825 -6.56 118.06 -5.45
CA ASP A 825 -7.59 118.89 -6.09
C ASP A 825 -9.05 118.42 -5.82
N GLU A 826 -10.03 119.15 -6.35
CA GLU A 826 -11.47 118.83 -6.21
C GLU A 826 -11.88 117.49 -6.87
N ASN A 827 -11.05 116.99 -7.78
CA ASN A 827 -11.22 115.72 -8.48
C ASN A 827 -10.45 114.56 -7.82
N GLY A 828 -9.61 114.87 -6.81
CA GLY A 828 -8.86 113.92 -6.00
C GLY A 828 -7.38 113.75 -6.35
N VAL A 829 -6.78 114.61 -7.19
CA VAL A 829 -5.49 114.36 -7.85
C VAL A 829 -4.26 114.98 -7.14
N ALA A 830 -3.13 114.25 -7.07
CA ALA A 830 -1.89 114.64 -6.35
C ALA A 830 -0.54 114.49 -7.14
N LYS A 831 0.61 114.60 -6.43
CA LYS A 831 1.98 114.83 -6.95
C LYS A 831 3.06 114.07 -6.10
N ASP A 832 3.94 113.25 -6.71
CA ASP A 832 4.65 112.10 -6.06
C ASP A 832 6.21 112.19 -5.93
N LEU A 833 6.85 111.33 -5.09
CA LEU A 833 8.30 110.97 -5.04
C LEU A 833 8.69 109.90 -3.96
N THR A 834 9.43 108.82 -4.31
CA THR A 834 10.24 107.92 -3.40
C THR A 834 11.48 107.29 -4.13
N LYS A 835 12.32 106.46 -3.48
CA LYS A 835 13.74 106.15 -3.87
C LYS A 835 14.19 104.66 -3.75
N LYS A 836 15.17 104.22 -4.57
CA LYS A 836 15.69 102.81 -4.73
C LYS A 836 17.11 102.58 -4.12
N LEU A 837 17.64 101.35 -4.06
CA LEU A 837 18.97 100.99 -3.47
C LEU A 837 19.94 100.36 -4.50
N ILE A 838 21.22 100.75 -4.50
CA ILE A 838 22.29 100.23 -5.39
C ILE A 838 23.52 99.80 -4.56
N VAL A 839 24.31 98.82 -5.03
CA VAL A 839 25.63 98.49 -4.47
C VAL A 839 26.72 98.79 -5.51
N VAL A 840 27.82 99.40 -5.07
CA VAL A 840 28.98 99.72 -5.90
C VAL A 840 30.23 99.04 -5.32
N ASP A 841 31.04 98.48 -6.18
CA ASP A 841 32.22 97.68 -5.84
C ASP A 841 33.49 98.32 -6.43
N PRO A 842 34.51 98.68 -5.63
CA PRO A 842 35.67 99.44 -6.06
C PRO A 842 36.81 98.56 -6.60
N GLY A 843 36.49 97.37 -7.12
CA GLY A 843 37.46 96.37 -7.53
C GLY A 843 38.34 95.83 -6.37
N HIS A 844 38.96 94.67 -6.63
CA HIS A 844 40.24 94.22 -6.08
C HIS A 844 40.56 94.34 -4.56
N ASN A 845 41.74 93.85 -4.14
CA ASN A 845 42.22 93.88 -2.76
C ASN A 845 43.77 93.92 -2.64
N TYR A 846 44.32 93.63 -1.45
CA TYR A 846 45.76 93.68 -1.17
C TYR A 846 46.38 92.33 -0.72
N GLY A 847 45.66 91.21 -0.86
CA GLY A 847 46.10 89.87 -0.40
C GLY A 847 46.27 88.80 -1.47
N GLY A 848 45.88 89.07 -2.71
CA GLY A 848 45.91 88.11 -3.82
C GLY A 848 45.09 88.55 -5.03
N ASP A 849 44.16 89.48 -4.83
CA ASP A 849 43.31 90.09 -5.85
C ASP A 849 43.84 91.49 -6.21
N TYR A 850 45.13 91.63 -6.49
CA TYR A 850 45.85 92.93 -6.46
C TYR A 850 45.45 93.98 -7.52
N GLY A 851 44.74 93.57 -8.57
CA GLY A 851 44.58 94.36 -9.79
C GLY A 851 45.89 94.57 -10.54
N ALA A 852 45.81 95.35 -11.62
CA ALA A 852 46.95 95.76 -12.40
C ALA A 852 47.68 96.98 -11.80
N GLU A 853 48.98 97.06 -12.09
CA GLU A 853 49.85 98.16 -11.67
C GLU A 853 50.78 98.54 -12.83
N SER A 854 50.92 99.84 -13.10
CA SER A 854 51.80 100.36 -14.14
C SER A 854 52.55 101.61 -13.67
N THR A 855 53.83 101.73 -14.04
CA THR A 855 54.64 102.92 -13.72
C THR A 855 55.02 103.64 -15.01
N ILE A 856 54.50 104.86 -15.18
CA ILE A 856 54.66 105.67 -16.39
C ILE A 856 55.18 107.06 -15.98
N ASP A 857 56.24 107.53 -16.63
CA ASP A 857 56.95 108.79 -16.31
C ASP A 857 57.35 108.95 -14.82
N GLY A 858 57.56 107.82 -14.13
CA GLY A 858 57.90 107.78 -12.70
C GLY A 858 56.71 107.84 -11.73
N VAL A 859 55.47 107.91 -12.23
CA VAL A 859 54.24 107.80 -11.42
C VAL A 859 53.68 106.38 -11.52
N THR A 860 53.35 105.78 -10.38
CA THR A 860 52.77 104.43 -10.30
C THR A 860 51.26 104.51 -10.13
N TYR A 861 50.55 103.87 -11.06
CA TYR A 861 49.10 103.76 -11.14
C TYR A 861 48.68 102.36 -10.69
N LYS A 862 47.81 102.26 -9.68
CA LYS A 862 47.32 101.00 -9.10
C LYS A 862 45.81 100.92 -9.25
N GLU A 863 45.30 99.92 -9.95
CA GLU A 863 43.87 99.69 -10.20
C GLU A 863 43.06 99.78 -8.89
N THR A 864 43.40 98.94 -7.90
CA THR A 864 42.82 98.85 -6.54
C THR A 864 42.68 100.17 -5.76
N GLU A 865 43.47 101.19 -6.08
CA GLU A 865 43.38 102.53 -5.46
C GLU A 865 42.63 103.53 -6.35
N LEU A 866 42.72 103.44 -7.67
CA LEU A 866 42.01 104.31 -8.62
C LEU A 866 40.50 104.02 -8.67
N ASP A 867 40.12 102.75 -8.69
CA ASP A 867 38.72 102.32 -8.72
C ASP A 867 37.96 102.71 -7.46
N MET A 868 38.64 102.69 -6.32
CA MET A 868 38.10 103.19 -5.05
C MET A 868 37.69 104.66 -5.14
N PHE A 869 38.50 105.50 -5.78
CA PHE A 869 38.15 106.91 -5.94
C PHE A 869 36.93 107.10 -6.86
N ILE A 870 36.82 106.32 -7.95
CA ILE A 870 35.64 106.33 -8.82
C ILE A 870 34.39 105.79 -8.10
N ALA A 871 34.50 104.68 -7.38
CA ALA A 871 33.39 104.06 -6.64
C ALA A 871 32.80 104.99 -5.56
N VAL A 872 33.65 105.69 -4.80
CA VAL A 872 33.22 106.69 -3.80
C VAL A 872 32.53 107.89 -4.47
N LYS A 873 32.99 108.30 -5.67
CA LYS A 873 32.30 109.34 -6.46
C LYS A 873 30.96 108.85 -6.98
N LEU A 874 30.92 107.64 -7.56
CA LEU A 874 29.72 107.01 -8.10
C LEU A 874 28.64 106.82 -7.03
N LYS A 875 29.03 106.44 -5.81
CA LYS A 875 28.16 106.43 -4.62
C LYS A 875 27.45 107.77 -4.45
N ASN A 876 28.21 108.86 -4.40
CA ASN A 876 27.67 110.20 -4.18
C ASN A 876 26.76 110.67 -5.33
N GLU A 877 27.09 110.37 -6.59
CA GLU A 877 26.25 110.75 -7.74
C GLU A 877 24.94 109.98 -7.78
N LEU A 878 24.97 108.68 -7.48
CA LEU A 878 23.77 107.87 -7.34
C LEU A 878 22.90 108.37 -6.16
N GLU A 879 23.50 108.75 -5.03
CA GLU A 879 22.76 109.31 -3.89
C GLU A 879 22.10 110.66 -4.19
N LYS A 880 22.78 111.56 -4.91
CA LYS A 880 22.18 112.79 -5.46
C LYS A 880 21.00 112.48 -6.39
N GLN A 881 21.14 111.48 -7.26
CA GLN A 881 20.11 111.09 -8.22
C GLN A 881 18.89 110.41 -7.59
N GLY A 882 19.00 110.01 -6.31
CA GLY A 882 17.90 109.45 -5.54
C GLY A 882 17.97 107.96 -5.29
N TYR A 883 19.19 107.41 -5.24
CA TYR A 883 19.42 106.06 -4.73
C TYR A 883 19.93 106.10 -3.28
N ASN A 884 19.73 105.03 -2.52
CA ASN A 884 20.57 104.69 -1.39
C ASN A 884 21.75 103.88 -1.95
N VAL A 885 22.97 104.03 -1.42
CA VAL A 885 24.12 103.32 -2.00
C VAL A 885 25.11 102.78 -0.95
N VAL A 886 25.55 101.55 -1.14
CA VAL A 886 26.52 100.86 -0.27
C VAL A 886 27.78 100.47 -1.06
N LEU A 887 28.94 100.52 -0.41
CA LEU A 887 30.23 100.04 -0.95
C LEU A 887 30.62 98.70 -0.34
N THR A 888 31.22 97.82 -1.14
CA THR A 888 31.76 96.51 -0.71
C THR A 888 33.07 96.59 0.08
N ARG A 889 33.83 97.67 -0.12
CA ARG A 889 35.09 98.01 0.54
C ARG A 889 35.07 99.52 0.79
N GLN A 890 35.49 99.96 1.97
CA GLN A 890 35.63 101.39 2.30
C GLN A 890 37.03 101.90 1.93
N ILE A 891 37.17 103.22 1.73
CA ILE A 891 38.39 103.86 1.20
C ILE A 891 39.66 103.63 2.03
N PHE A 892 39.53 103.32 3.33
CA PHE A 892 40.67 103.03 4.22
C PHE A 892 40.93 101.52 4.41
N GLU A 893 40.05 100.65 3.92
CA GLU A 893 40.17 99.21 4.12
C GLU A 893 41.16 98.59 3.13
N ARG A 894 42.13 97.85 3.67
CA ARG A 894 43.09 97.06 2.90
C ARG A 894 42.91 95.55 3.19
N PRO A 895 41.84 94.90 2.69
CA PRO A 895 41.62 93.47 2.91
C PRO A 895 42.73 92.64 2.25
N MET A 896 43.20 91.63 2.99
CA MET A 896 44.34 90.76 2.67
C MET A 896 43.88 89.33 2.32
N ASP A 897 42.72 89.20 1.69
CA ASP A 897 42.17 87.91 1.25
C ASP A 897 42.79 87.45 -0.09
N ASP A 898 42.74 86.15 -0.37
CA ASP A 898 43.06 85.64 -1.72
C ASP A 898 41.98 86.03 -2.76
N LEU A 899 42.27 85.81 -4.04
CA LEU A 899 41.38 86.13 -5.18
C LEU A 899 39.97 85.53 -5.05
N ASN A 900 39.83 84.27 -4.66
CA ASN A 900 38.53 83.60 -4.60
C ASN A 900 37.71 84.09 -3.40
N THR A 901 38.37 84.27 -2.26
CA THR A 901 37.77 84.81 -1.03
C THR A 901 37.36 86.28 -1.21
N SER A 902 38.16 87.07 -1.92
CA SER A 902 37.85 88.46 -2.29
C SER A 902 36.55 88.55 -3.10
N ILE A 903 36.48 87.82 -4.21
CA ILE A 903 35.32 87.81 -5.11
C ILE A 903 34.05 87.34 -4.39
N ALA A 904 34.16 86.37 -3.48
CA ALA A 904 33.02 85.89 -2.70
C ALA A 904 32.42 86.99 -1.82
N LYS A 905 33.20 87.60 -0.93
CA LYS A 905 32.71 88.62 0.02
C LYS A 905 32.00 89.79 -0.66
N ARG A 906 32.54 90.26 -1.80
CA ARG A 906 31.98 91.36 -2.59
C ARG A 906 30.59 91.04 -3.13
N VAL A 907 30.43 89.84 -3.70
CA VAL A 907 29.16 89.32 -4.24
C VAL A 907 28.15 89.08 -3.13
N ASP A 908 28.57 88.38 -2.08
CA ASP A 908 27.66 87.89 -1.04
C ASP A 908 27.02 89.08 -0.29
N LEU A 909 27.76 90.18 -0.08
CA LEU A 909 27.20 91.43 0.44
C LEU A 909 26.10 92.00 -0.46
N ALA A 910 26.33 92.08 -1.78
CA ALA A 910 25.37 92.63 -2.72
C ALA A 910 24.07 91.81 -2.77
N ASN A 911 24.22 90.48 -2.75
CA ASN A 911 23.10 89.53 -2.71
C ASN A 911 22.31 89.67 -1.41
N ASN A 912 22.99 89.69 -0.26
CA ASN A 912 22.36 89.80 1.06
C ASN A 912 21.62 91.14 1.27
N LEU A 913 22.02 92.20 0.57
CA LEU A 913 21.35 93.51 0.60
C LEU A 913 20.17 93.65 -0.39
N ASN A 914 19.92 92.66 -1.25
CA ASN A 914 18.93 92.72 -2.33
C ASN A 914 19.02 94.01 -3.16
N ALA A 915 20.24 94.38 -3.56
CA ALA A 915 20.50 95.61 -4.32
C ALA A 915 19.73 95.62 -5.65
N ALA A 916 19.20 96.77 -6.08
CA ALA A 916 18.52 96.89 -7.37
C ALA A 916 19.49 96.87 -8.57
N ALA A 917 20.78 97.13 -8.32
CA ALA A 917 21.88 96.81 -9.21
C ALA A 917 23.20 96.69 -8.44
N PHE A 918 24.18 96.01 -9.04
CA PHE A 918 25.56 95.88 -8.57
C PHE A 918 26.55 96.36 -9.64
N ILE A 919 27.46 97.26 -9.28
CA ILE A 919 28.35 97.93 -10.23
C ILE A 919 29.78 97.83 -9.74
N SER A 920 30.57 96.93 -10.33
CA SER A 920 32.01 96.80 -10.07
C SER A 920 32.80 97.72 -10.99
N ILE A 921 33.79 98.41 -10.44
CA ILE A 921 34.65 99.38 -11.12
C ILE A 921 36.08 98.81 -11.17
N HIS A 922 36.68 98.83 -12.36
CA HIS A 922 37.97 98.24 -12.70
C HIS A 922 38.68 99.09 -13.76
N HIS A 923 39.96 98.83 -14.04
CA HIS A 923 40.70 99.42 -15.18
C HIS A 923 41.60 98.39 -15.89
N ASP A 924 41.25 98.10 -17.15
CA ASP A 924 41.96 97.17 -18.01
C ASP A 924 43.48 97.51 -18.17
N SER A 925 44.27 96.49 -18.49
CA SER A 925 45.72 96.59 -18.69
C SER A 925 46.17 95.76 -19.87
N SER A 926 47.15 96.28 -20.62
CA SER A 926 47.69 95.62 -21.80
C SER A 926 49.18 95.81 -21.91
N THR A 927 49.86 94.80 -22.47
CA THR A 927 51.25 94.90 -22.94
C THR A 927 51.44 95.90 -24.07
N SER A 928 50.35 96.29 -24.76
CA SER A 928 50.34 97.40 -25.71
C SER A 928 49.91 98.69 -25.03
N ILE A 929 50.85 99.62 -24.86
CA ILE A 929 50.58 100.98 -24.34
C ILE A 929 49.66 101.83 -25.25
N MET A 930 49.30 101.31 -26.42
CA MET A 930 48.36 101.93 -27.37
C MET A 930 46.92 101.41 -27.22
N ALA A 931 46.69 100.37 -26.42
CA ALA A 931 45.33 99.93 -26.05
C ALA A 931 44.62 101.06 -25.29
N LYS A 932 43.34 101.29 -25.57
CA LYS A 932 42.55 102.36 -24.95
C LYS A 932 41.05 102.14 -25.07
N GLY A 933 40.30 102.82 -24.20
CA GLY A 933 38.84 102.87 -24.22
C GLY A 933 38.14 101.92 -23.24
N ALA A 934 36.90 102.27 -22.92
CA ALA A 934 36.08 101.56 -21.94
C ALA A 934 35.46 100.28 -22.53
N THR A 935 35.26 99.28 -21.66
CA THR A 935 34.37 98.13 -21.91
C THR A 935 33.45 97.93 -20.70
N SER A 936 32.44 97.07 -20.83
CA SER A 936 31.66 96.62 -19.68
C SER A 936 31.30 95.15 -19.82
N PHE A 937 31.44 94.40 -18.74
CA PHE A 937 31.14 92.97 -18.69
C PHE A 937 29.85 92.74 -17.89
N TYR A 938 28.95 91.94 -18.46
CA TYR A 938 27.83 91.32 -17.75
C TYR A 938 28.01 89.80 -17.82
N SER A 939 27.09 89.04 -17.23
CA SER A 939 27.01 87.59 -17.42
C SER A 939 25.56 87.20 -17.67
N SER A 940 25.29 86.49 -18.78
CA SER A 940 24.00 85.84 -19.05
C SER A 940 23.70 84.78 -17.99
N TRP A 941 24.69 83.93 -17.71
CA TRP A 941 24.64 82.96 -16.62
C TRP A 941 24.82 83.66 -15.28
N LYS A 942 23.77 83.64 -14.45
CA LYS A 942 23.84 84.06 -13.05
C LYS A 942 23.80 82.87 -12.11
N SER A 943 24.95 82.31 -11.73
CA SER A 943 25.05 81.03 -11.01
C SER A 943 24.42 81.00 -9.61
N GLY A 944 23.99 82.15 -9.07
CA GLY A 944 23.19 82.24 -7.84
C GLY A 944 21.66 82.29 -8.06
N LEU A 945 21.21 82.34 -9.32
CA LEU A 945 19.81 82.36 -9.75
C LEU A 945 19.48 81.23 -10.73
N ASP A 946 20.33 81.01 -11.73
CA ASP A 946 20.15 80.02 -12.80
C ASP A 946 21.44 79.21 -13.04
N ASN A 947 21.26 77.93 -13.32
CA ASN A 947 22.29 76.96 -13.67
C ASN A 947 21.71 75.86 -14.59
N THR A 948 20.61 76.12 -15.31
CA THR A 948 19.82 75.11 -16.00
C THR A 948 20.25 74.90 -17.45
N ASP A 949 20.09 75.89 -18.33
CA ASP A 949 20.42 75.80 -19.77
C ASP A 949 21.79 76.44 -20.10
N ILE A 950 22.82 76.03 -19.35
CA ILE A 950 24.18 76.57 -19.45
C ILE A 950 25.02 75.78 -20.46
N VAL A 951 25.52 76.46 -21.50
CA VAL A 951 26.32 75.83 -22.58
C VAL A 951 27.62 76.58 -22.85
N PRO A 952 28.72 75.93 -23.26
CA PRO A 952 29.90 76.61 -23.79
C PRO A 952 29.49 77.54 -24.95
N GLY A 953 29.84 78.82 -24.85
CA GLY A 953 29.30 79.86 -25.72
C GLY A 953 30.35 80.89 -26.12
N LYS A 954 30.01 81.71 -27.12
CA LYS A 954 30.84 82.84 -27.57
C LYS A 954 30.16 84.16 -27.23
N ASP A 955 30.99 85.18 -27.00
CA ASP A 955 30.51 86.53 -26.75
C ASP A 955 29.67 87.05 -27.93
N PRO A 956 28.58 87.81 -27.71
CA PRO A 956 27.74 88.34 -28.79
C PRO A 956 28.46 89.23 -29.82
N ASN A 957 29.64 89.79 -29.50
CA ASN A 957 30.48 90.55 -30.44
C ASN A 957 31.57 89.68 -31.10
N GLY A 958 31.52 88.36 -30.92
CA GLY A 958 32.43 87.40 -31.56
C GLY A 958 33.74 87.11 -30.81
N TYR A 959 33.91 87.62 -29.59
CA TYR A 959 35.09 87.33 -28.77
C TYR A 959 35.07 85.90 -28.20
N ASP A 960 36.21 85.23 -28.30
CA ASP A 960 36.37 83.80 -27.98
C ASP A 960 37.00 83.62 -26.60
N TRP A 961 36.19 83.84 -25.55
CA TRP A 961 36.63 83.66 -24.16
C TRP A 961 36.68 82.17 -23.81
N TYR A 962 37.88 81.65 -23.52
CA TYR A 962 38.17 80.22 -23.31
C TYR A 962 37.32 79.54 -22.20
N ASP A 963 36.79 80.31 -21.27
CA ASP A 963 35.98 79.89 -20.11
C ASP A 963 34.51 80.38 -20.14
N LEU A 964 34.05 80.95 -21.26
CA LEU A 964 32.66 81.39 -21.38
C LEU A 964 31.71 80.19 -21.57
N SER A 965 30.73 80.15 -20.69
CA SER A 965 29.50 79.39 -20.85
C SER A 965 28.36 80.38 -20.70
N VAL A 966 27.50 80.45 -21.71
CA VAL A 966 26.33 81.34 -21.75
C VAL A 966 25.11 80.60 -21.22
N ASP A 967 24.17 81.36 -20.71
CA ASP A 967 22.82 80.89 -20.42
C ASP A 967 21.94 81.11 -21.66
N LEU A 968 21.19 80.08 -22.07
CA LEU A 968 20.26 80.19 -23.21
C LEU A 968 18.90 80.76 -22.81
N THR A 969 18.58 80.79 -21.51
CA THR A 969 17.36 81.36 -20.93
C THR A 969 17.65 82.40 -19.83
N PRO A 970 18.54 83.38 -20.10
CA PRO A 970 19.11 84.25 -19.06
C PRO A 970 18.03 85.02 -18.29
N THR A 971 18.20 85.10 -16.98
CA THR A 971 17.22 85.74 -16.08
C THR A 971 16.99 87.21 -16.45
N LYS A 972 15.87 87.78 -15.99
CA LYS A 972 15.60 89.21 -16.16
C LYS A 972 16.73 90.08 -15.60
N GLU A 973 17.37 89.65 -14.51
CA GLU A 973 18.48 90.32 -13.86
C GLU A 973 19.78 90.19 -14.67
N ALA A 974 19.94 89.12 -15.46
CA ALA A 974 21.00 89.03 -16.45
C ALA A 974 20.74 89.92 -17.67
N LEU A 975 19.51 89.95 -18.20
CA LEU A 975 19.11 90.80 -19.33
C LEU A 975 19.19 92.30 -19.01
N VAL A 976 18.69 92.73 -17.85
CA VAL A 976 18.82 94.13 -17.39
C VAL A 976 20.27 94.46 -17.01
N GLY A 977 21.06 93.47 -16.56
CA GLY A 977 22.51 93.62 -16.39
C GLY A 977 23.24 93.88 -17.72
N LYS A 978 22.84 93.19 -18.79
CA LYS A 978 23.31 93.42 -20.16
C LYS A 978 22.95 94.80 -20.68
N ASP A 979 21.69 95.22 -20.55
CA ASP A 979 21.24 96.54 -20.99
C ASP A 979 21.90 97.68 -20.19
N LEU A 980 22.19 97.44 -18.90
CA LEU A 980 22.98 98.36 -18.07
C LEU A 980 24.44 98.43 -18.53
N ALA A 981 25.10 97.30 -18.76
CA ALA A 981 26.47 97.23 -19.28
C ALA A 981 26.60 97.93 -20.64
N LYS A 982 25.66 97.68 -21.54
CA LYS A 982 25.50 98.39 -22.82
C LYS A 982 25.42 99.90 -22.63
N THR A 983 24.47 100.33 -21.82
CA THR A 983 24.19 101.75 -21.63
C THR A 983 25.38 102.48 -20.98
N ILE A 984 26.10 101.81 -20.07
CA ILE A 984 27.33 102.33 -19.46
C ILE A 984 28.44 102.52 -20.50
N VAL A 985 28.80 101.51 -21.31
CA VAL A 985 29.91 101.64 -22.27
C VAL A 985 29.57 102.61 -23.42
N ASP A 986 28.31 102.64 -23.86
CA ASP A 986 27.85 103.59 -24.88
C ASP A 986 27.88 105.04 -24.34
N ASN A 987 27.44 105.31 -23.09
CA ASN A 987 27.55 106.64 -22.47
C ASN A 987 28.98 107.04 -22.08
N LEU A 988 29.82 106.14 -21.57
CA LEU A 988 31.22 106.45 -21.23
C LEU A 988 32.01 106.87 -22.46
N SER A 989 31.70 106.28 -23.62
CA SER A 989 32.29 106.69 -24.88
C SER A 989 31.90 108.12 -25.29
N SER A 990 30.63 108.51 -25.15
CA SER A 990 30.19 109.88 -25.47
C SER A 990 30.65 110.92 -24.46
N ASP A 991 30.54 110.62 -23.16
CA ASP A 991 30.63 111.62 -22.09
C ASP A 991 32.08 111.83 -21.61
N VAL A 992 32.94 110.81 -21.77
CA VAL A 992 34.36 110.82 -21.37
C VAL A 992 35.31 110.78 -22.59
N ASN A 993 34.76 110.66 -23.81
CA ASN A 993 35.50 110.53 -25.08
C ASN A 993 36.48 109.33 -25.07
N TYR A 994 36.00 108.19 -24.59
CA TYR A 994 36.74 106.92 -24.58
C TYR A 994 36.35 106.09 -25.81
N SER A 995 37.26 105.23 -26.28
CA SER A 995 36.94 104.32 -27.38
C SER A 995 35.95 103.25 -26.91
N ASN A 996 34.81 103.12 -27.59
CA ASN A 996 33.75 102.18 -27.22
C ASN A 996 34.15 100.76 -27.61
N ARG A 997 34.50 99.90 -26.64
CA ARG A 997 34.86 98.50 -26.90
C ARG A 997 33.69 97.51 -26.80
N LYS A 998 32.46 98.01 -26.66
CA LYS A 998 31.19 97.27 -26.47
C LYS A 998 31.04 96.60 -25.10
N GLU A 999 29.81 96.13 -24.89
CA GLU A 999 29.42 95.29 -23.76
C GLU A 999 29.66 93.82 -24.10
N HIS A 1000 30.28 93.07 -23.17
CA HIS A 1000 30.64 91.67 -23.37
C HIS A 1000 29.99 90.75 -22.34
N ASP A 1001 29.62 89.55 -22.79
CA ASP A 1001 29.17 88.47 -21.92
C ASP A 1001 30.39 87.70 -21.42
N ARG A 1002 30.62 87.69 -20.10
CA ARG A 1002 31.78 87.02 -19.51
C ARG A 1002 31.50 86.56 -18.08
N ASN A 1003 31.87 85.31 -17.81
CA ASN A 1003 31.69 84.62 -16.53
C ASN A 1003 32.54 85.15 -15.35
N LEU A 1004 32.91 86.44 -15.36
CA LEU A 1004 33.66 87.08 -14.28
C LEU A 1004 32.89 86.95 -12.96
N GLY A 1005 33.57 86.47 -11.93
CA GLY A 1005 32.93 85.97 -10.71
C GLY A 1005 31.99 86.98 -10.03
N VAL A 1006 32.27 88.28 -10.11
CA VAL A 1006 31.45 89.33 -9.48
C VAL A 1006 30.12 89.61 -10.20
N VAL A 1007 30.04 89.42 -11.53
CA VAL A 1007 28.79 89.61 -12.31
C VAL A 1007 28.01 88.31 -12.52
N LYS A 1008 28.72 87.17 -12.50
CA LYS A 1008 28.12 85.84 -12.59
C LYS A 1008 27.49 85.37 -11.28
N ARG A 1009 28.09 85.66 -10.12
CA ARG A 1009 27.59 85.14 -8.83
C ARG A 1009 26.58 86.08 -8.15
N THR A 1010 26.27 87.22 -8.76
CA THR A 1010 25.32 88.23 -8.25
C THR A 1010 23.89 87.98 -8.71
N ASN A 1011 22.94 88.28 -7.81
CA ASN A 1011 21.51 87.96 -7.94
C ASN A 1011 20.64 89.15 -8.38
N MET A 1012 21.24 90.19 -8.94
CA MET A 1012 20.58 91.42 -9.42
C MET A 1012 21.25 91.91 -10.72
N PRO A 1013 20.72 92.93 -11.41
CA PRO A 1013 21.39 93.56 -12.54
C PRO A 1013 22.82 93.95 -12.20
N SER A 1014 23.78 93.26 -12.79
CA SER A 1014 25.18 93.34 -12.38
C SER A 1014 26.11 93.55 -13.57
N VAL A 1015 27.07 94.45 -13.36
CA VAL A 1015 28.04 94.89 -14.37
C VAL A 1015 29.41 95.10 -13.72
N LEU A 1016 30.48 94.78 -14.46
CA LEU A 1016 31.85 95.22 -14.18
C LEU A 1016 32.27 96.18 -15.28
N VAL A 1017 32.79 97.35 -14.92
CA VAL A 1017 33.05 98.48 -15.83
C VAL A 1017 34.54 98.76 -15.88
N GLU A 1018 35.15 98.47 -17.02
CA GLU A 1018 36.56 98.77 -17.28
C GLU A 1018 36.70 100.23 -17.71
N CYS A 1019 37.28 101.05 -16.84
CA CYS A 1019 37.32 102.50 -16.95
C CYS A 1019 38.55 103.01 -17.75
N GLY A 1020 38.89 102.32 -18.84
CA GLY A 1020 40.06 102.63 -19.70
C GLY A 1020 41.37 102.02 -19.19
N PHE A 1021 42.46 102.25 -19.92
CA PHE A 1021 43.71 101.50 -19.73
C PHE A 1021 44.75 102.20 -18.84
N ILE A 1022 45.08 101.63 -17.66
CA ILE A 1022 46.14 102.16 -16.80
C ILE A 1022 47.57 101.88 -17.31
N THR A 1023 47.74 101.05 -18.34
CA THR A 1023 49.02 100.89 -19.05
C THR A 1023 49.19 101.85 -20.23
N ASN A 1024 48.16 102.64 -20.56
CA ASN A 1024 48.23 103.67 -21.59
C ASN A 1024 48.63 105.02 -20.97
N PRO A 1025 49.71 105.70 -21.41
CA PRO A 1025 50.15 106.96 -20.82
C PRO A 1025 49.13 108.10 -20.82
N GLU A 1026 48.15 108.11 -21.72
CA GLU A 1026 47.05 109.09 -21.71
C GLU A 1026 45.92 108.66 -20.78
N GLU A 1027 45.48 107.40 -20.83
CA GLU A 1027 44.35 106.94 -20.01
C GLU A 1027 44.72 106.71 -18.54
N ALA A 1028 45.96 106.30 -18.22
CA ALA A 1028 46.46 106.26 -16.84
C ALA A 1028 46.43 107.64 -16.16
N LYS A 1029 46.83 108.69 -16.89
CA LYS A 1029 46.79 110.08 -16.39
C LYS A 1029 45.36 110.59 -16.23
N LYS A 1030 44.41 110.11 -17.06
CA LYS A 1030 42.97 110.36 -16.88
C LYS A 1030 42.36 109.54 -15.73
N ALA A 1031 42.79 108.30 -15.52
CA ALA A 1031 42.33 107.44 -14.43
C ALA A 1031 42.69 108.04 -13.06
N ALA A 1032 43.84 108.72 -12.96
CA ALA A 1032 44.26 109.44 -11.76
C ALA A 1032 43.74 110.88 -11.64
N ASP A 1033 43.17 111.48 -12.69
CA ASP A 1033 42.58 112.83 -12.63
C ASP A 1033 41.23 112.79 -11.90
N PRO A 1034 41.09 113.44 -10.72
CA PRO A 1034 39.84 113.45 -9.97
C PRO A 1034 38.64 114.03 -10.72
N ASN A 1035 38.86 114.83 -11.77
CA ASN A 1035 37.81 115.38 -12.62
C ASN A 1035 37.33 114.36 -13.67
N ASN A 1036 38.24 113.57 -14.25
CA ASN A 1036 37.88 112.50 -15.16
C ASN A 1036 37.23 111.31 -14.41
N GLN A 1037 37.74 110.94 -13.24
CA GLN A 1037 37.07 110.03 -12.29
C GLN A 1037 35.63 110.47 -11.98
N GLN A 1038 35.42 111.78 -11.80
CA GLN A 1038 34.10 112.37 -11.55
C GLN A 1038 33.16 112.20 -12.74
N LYS A 1039 33.62 112.45 -13.97
CA LYS A 1039 32.83 112.25 -15.19
C LYS A 1039 32.47 110.78 -15.42
N ILE A 1040 33.38 109.85 -15.12
CA ILE A 1040 33.11 108.41 -15.19
C ILE A 1040 31.98 108.05 -14.20
N ALA A 1041 32.08 108.49 -12.95
CA ALA A 1041 31.04 108.31 -11.94
C ALA A 1041 29.68 108.93 -12.36
N GLU A 1042 29.67 110.14 -12.92
CA GLU A 1042 28.46 110.81 -13.39
C GLU A 1042 27.82 110.08 -14.58
N SER A 1043 28.62 109.63 -15.55
CA SER A 1043 28.17 108.86 -16.71
C SER A 1043 27.61 107.48 -16.32
N ILE A 1044 28.27 106.77 -15.40
CA ILE A 1044 27.76 105.50 -14.88
C ILE A 1044 26.46 105.74 -14.09
N ALA A 1045 26.40 106.75 -13.22
CA ALA A 1045 25.18 107.06 -12.47
C ALA A 1045 24.00 107.45 -13.39
N LYS A 1046 24.25 108.25 -14.43
CA LYS A 1046 23.31 108.56 -15.52
C LYS A 1046 22.79 107.28 -16.20
N SER A 1047 23.69 106.34 -16.50
CA SER A 1047 23.34 105.06 -17.14
C SER A 1047 22.49 104.17 -16.23
N VAL A 1048 22.82 104.10 -14.94
CA VAL A 1048 22.01 103.42 -13.91
C VAL A 1048 20.62 104.04 -13.83
N LYS A 1049 20.50 105.37 -13.87
CA LYS A 1049 19.20 106.05 -13.90
C LYS A 1049 18.41 105.84 -15.20
N GLN A 1050 19.08 105.55 -16.31
CA GLN A 1050 18.41 105.23 -17.58
C GLN A 1050 17.83 103.79 -17.60
N VAL A 1051 18.45 102.84 -16.90
CA VAL A 1051 18.09 101.40 -16.98
C VAL A 1051 17.44 100.85 -15.69
N ILE A 1052 17.89 101.31 -14.52
CA ILE A 1052 17.45 100.86 -13.19
C ILE A 1052 16.52 101.90 -12.52
N GLY A 1053 16.48 103.12 -13.06
CA GLY A 1053 15.91 104.34 -12.45
C GLY A 1053 14.44 104.26 -12.06
#